data_AF-I3TVJ3-F1
#
_entry.id   AF-I3TVJ3-F1
#
_cell.length_a   1.000
_cell.length_b   1.000
_cell.length_c   1.000
_cell.angle_alpha   90.00
_cell.angle_beta   90.00
_cell.angle_gamma   90.00
#
_symmetry.space_group_name_H-M   'P 1'
#
loop_
_entity.id
_entity.type
_entity.pdbx_description
1 polymer ?
#
loop_
_entity_poly.entity_id
_entity_poly.type
_entity_poly.pdbx_seq_one_letter_code
_entity_poly.pdbx_strand_id
1 'polypeptide(L)'
;MVVCETDADLCRLAGRLAGAGPLLVADLSLGSWRGHWLARELGRQLGLDLPDDRGPVPGEAAGGPPAERVVAALIDRETMGDATVLAAHHAAVAIADAARRQGVGAILIAGPARDHGWMAEDLWLLRLLNRLSELTVAVAVPADAPLSPDELAPAEPPIAADGPVAPTVAQPADPDRPGLGWPEDLADAGTGDSRQMLPAIAGLAGAALILPGARAAAAAGCTEVPANPPLWQRARTEALKPVADRRPEILSAGAAAAFAEGGWRQSLRLIEAALPATADAETRGALEAQAQAMRIAVMDFAGAADRPDPEPGLSAPLRRELATAKAWGLVMTGRPAEADRLFGEARALATPADRDPMWLYLLNISALAKLRTGRIDDAFAFEHQIEARLRSFDPPDWHLSYINAINLARLHRQAGQIPEARACYERAFAITLGLRSESDQLYLAVCQAGLEQAEGRIAEALITTLRAALHWLSMAVPEALAPRVARAMGAVPGPELVARVDDYLLGRLTALLEKIGPPFNHLARDPAEDGPRWRRAEGNTSGCTAWGGPGWGVLIRPRPMGEDQPGQAEAGRDGGRLGALTARILARLSPAPMAPGDACILVDGGFGTDVPVRLPELIGLALRQGCTRLRFRDRDLVLTAAQAADLLDRCRIGPGPGIDAIDRAADGRLAVRFRRVRPQLVVAADDPAAMALTATDGLVFADLQARTGLDRSVLLAAVRRLEARGALAVAVPAGI
;
A
#
# COMPACT_ATOMS: atom_id res chain seq x y z
N MET A 1 -22.00 -11.41 9.12
CA MET A 1 -21.40 -12.42 10.02
C MET A 1 -22.49 -13.30 10.61
N VAL A 2 -22.27 -14.61 10.74
CA VAL A 2 -23.24 -15.57 11.29
C VAL A 2 -22.54 -16.41 12.37
N VAL A 3 -23.10 -16.46 13.58
CA VAL A 3 -22.59 -17.35 14.62
C VAL A 3 -23.07 -18.78 14.32
N CYS A 4 -22.14 -19.73 14.27
CA CYS A 4 -22.42 -21.15 14.07
C CYS A 4 -21.93 -21.91 15.29
N GLU A 5 -22.85 -22.56 16.02
CA GLU A 5 -22.50 -23.33 17.23
C GLU A 5 -22.03 -24.74 16.88
N THR A 6 -22.47 -25.26 15.73
CA THR A 6 -22.22 -26.63 15.30
C THR A 6 -21.85 -26.72 13.81
N ASP A 7 -21.19 -27.82 13.44
CA ASP A 7 -20.97 -28.19 12.04
C ASP A 7 -22.29 -28.26 11.23
N ALA A 8 -23.41 -28.59 11.89
CA ALA A 8 -24.73 -28.61 11.27
C ALA A 8 -25.23 -27.19 10.93
N ASP A 9 -24.92 -26.18 11.76
CA ASP A 9 -25.21 -24.77 11.44
C ASP A 9 -24.44 -24.31 10.21
N LEU A 10 -23.16 -24.71 10.12
CA LEU A 10 -22.30 -24.39 8.98
C LEU A 10 -22.85 -25.01 7.68
N CYS A 11 -23.25 -26.29 7.72
CA CYS A 11 -23.90 -26.96 6.58
C CYS A 11 -25.22 -26.30 6.18
N ARG A 12 -26.06 -25.88 7.14
CA ARG A 12 -27.30 -25.15 6.86
C ARG A 12 -27.02 -23.81 6.17
N LEU A 13 -26.07 -23.04 6.70
CA LEU A 13 -25.65 -21.77 6.11
C LEU A 13 -25.15 -21.97 4.67
N ALA A 14 -24.30 -22.97 4.45
CA ALA A 14 -23.84 -23.34 3.11
C ALA A 14 -25.00 -23.67 2.16
N GLY A 15 -25.97 -24.46 2.61
CA GLY A 15 -27.16 -24.79 1.83
C GLY A 15 -27.97 -23.57 1.40
N ARG A 16 -28.14 -22.58 2.30
CA ARG A 16 -28.80 -21.30 1.95
C ARG A 16 -28.02 -20.52 0.90
N LEU A 17 -26.70 -20.44 1.05
CA LEU A 17 -25.83 -19.68 0.15
C LEU A 17 -25.68 -20.34 -1.23
N ALA A 18 -25.62 -21.68 -1.29
CA ALA A 18 -25.58 -22.42 -2.54
C ALA A 18 -26.84 -22.24 -3.40
N GLY A 19 -27.98 -21.87 -2.78
CA GLY A 19 -29.20 -21.47 -3.49
C GLY A 19 -29.02 -20.22 -4.35
N ALA A 20 -27.98 -19.41 -4.11
CA ALA A 20 -27.66 -18.20 -4.87
C ALA A 20 -26.70 -18.45 -6.05
N GLY A 21 -26.22 -19.69 -6.26
CA GLY A 21 -25.26 -20.05 -7.30
C GLY A 21 -24.05 -20.81 -6.76
N PRO A 22 -22.99 -21.00 -7.57
CA PRO A 22 -21.73 -21.59 -7.13
C PRO A 22 -21.17 -20.87 -5.89
N LEU A 23 -20.71 -21.65 -4.93
CA LEU A 23 -20.23 -21.18 -3.63
C LEU A 23 -18.70 -21.23 -3.57
N LEU A 24 -18.07 -20.14 -3.12
CA LEU A 24 -16.67 -20.17 -2.68
C LEU A 24 -16.60 -20.51 -1.21
N VAL A 25 -15.65 -21.35 -0.81
CA VAL A 25 -15.44 -21.73 0.59
C VAL A 25 -14.00 -21.49 1.04
N ALA A 26 -13.78 -21.11 2.29
CA ALA A 26 -12.44 -20.93 2.85
C ALA A 26 -12.37 -21.39 4.31
N ASP A 27 -11.20 -21.82 4.75
CA ASP A 27 -10.96 -22.27 6.12
C ASP A 27 -9.89 -21.42 6.82
N LEU A 28 -10.34 -20.70 7.85
CA LEU A 28 -9.48 -20.00 8.81
C LEU A 28 -9.62 -20.57 10.21
N SER A 29 -10.34 -21.68 10.44
CA SER A 29 -10.62 -22.22 11.77
C SER A 29 -9.37 -22.58 12.58
N LEU A 30 -8.28 -22.96 11.90
CA LEU A 30 -6.97 -23.23 12.48
C LEU A 30 -6.04 -22.01 12.50
N GLY A 31 -6.58 -20.83 12.17
CA GLY A 31 -5.85 -19.59 11.94
C GLY A 31 -5.04 -19.59 10.64
N SER A 32 -4.61 -18.41 10.20
CA SER A 32 -3.73 -18.25 9.04
C SER A 32 -2.29 -18.61 9.42
N TRP A 33 -1.61 -19.41 8.59
CA TRP A 33 -0.20 -19.82 8.77
C TRP A 33 0.74 -19.33 7.66
N ARG A 34 0.21 -18.49 6.78
CA ARG A 34 0.86 -17.95 5.60
C ARG A 34 0.27 -16.58 5.28
N GLY A 35 0.97 -15.77 4.50
CA GLY A 35 0.50 -14.43 4.13
C GLY A 35 -0.66 -14.50 3.13
N HIS A 36 -1.66 -13.64 3.34
CA HIS A 36 -2.86 -13.53 2.49
C HIS A 36 -3.61 -14.87 2.32
N TRP A 37 -3.75 -15.63 3.42
CA TRP A 37 -4.33 -16.98 3.40
C TRP A 37 -5.71 -17.02 2.74
N LEU A 38 -6.64 -16.16 3.17
CA LEU A 38 -7.99 -16.12 2.63
C LEU A 38 -7.99 -15.79 1.14
N ALA A 39 -7.19 -14.81 0.72
CA ALA A 39 -7.07 -14.43 -0.69
C ALA A 39 -6.67 -15.63 -1.55
N ARG A 40 -5.67 -16.40 -1.11
CA ARG A 40 -5.13 -17.55 -1.84
C ARG A 40 -6.15 -18.67 -2.02
N GLU A 41 -6.91 -19.00 -0.98
CA GLU A 41 -7.93 -20.05 -1.06
C GLU A 41 -9.06 -19.68 -2.02
N LEU A 42 -9.52 -18.42 -1.98
CA LEU A 42 -10.53 -17.91 -2.90
C LEU A 42 -9.98 -17.80 -4.33
N GLY A 43 -8.76 -17.30 -4.48
CA GLY A 43 -8.07 -17.15 -5.75
C GLY A 43 -7.89 -18.50 -6.47
N ARG A 44 -7.44 -19.54 -5.75
CA ARG A 44 -7.24 -20.88 -6.33
C ARG A 44 -8.56 -21.49 -6.83
N GLN A 45 -9.66 -21.33 -6.09
CA GLN A 45 -11.00 -21.76 -6.55
C GLN A 45 -11.44 -21.06 -7.84
N LEU A 46 -11.06 -19.79 -8.00
CA LEU A 46 -11.40 -18.98 -9.17
C LEU A 46 -10.40 -19.10 -10.32
N GLY A 47 -9.34 -19.91 -10.17
CA GLY A 47 -8.26 -20.01 -11.16
C GLY A 47 -7.42 -18.74 -11.29
N LEU A 48 -7.35 -17.94 -10.23
CA LEU A 48 -6.57 -16.71 -10.17
C LEU A 48 -5.17 -16.99 -9.65
N ASP A 49 -4.18 -16.52 -10.39
CA ASP A 49 -2.82 -16.32 -9.89
C ASP A 49 -2.77 -14.96 -9.17
N LEU A 50 -3.23 -14.93 -7.92
CA LEU A 50 -3.15 -13.71 -7.13
C LEU A 50 -1.67 -13.43 -6.81
N PRO A 51 -1.22 -12.19 -6.99
CA PRO A 51 0.20 -11.86 -6.85
C PRO A 51 0.73 -12.28 -5.47
N ASP A 52 1.73 -13.15 -5.48
CA ASP A 52 2.65 -13.34 -4.37
C ASP A 52 3.43 -12.03 -4.25
N ASP A 53 3.01 -11.12 -3.39
CA ASP A 53 3.79 -9.92 -3.12
C ASP A 53 5.01 -10.28 -2.28
N ARG A 54 5.97 -11.01 -2.88
CA ARG A 54 7.20 -11.49 -2.25
C ARG A 54 8.03 -10.28 -1.83
N GLY A 55 7.78 -9.83 -0.61
CA GLY A 55 8.58 -8.82 0.05
C GLY A 55 10.01 -9.31 0.21
N PRO A 56 11.01 -8.41 0.18
CA PRO A 56 12.36 -8.78 0.54
C PRO A 56 12.39 -9.29 1.99
N VAL A 57 13.02 -10.45 2.22
CA VAL A 57 13.11 -11.07 3.55
C VAL A 57 14.39 -10.63 4.26
N PRO A 58 14.33 -10.17 5.52
CA PRO A 58 15.52 -9.94 6.32
C PRO A 58 16.26 -11.25 6.64
N GLY A 59 17.55 -11.33 6.31
CA GLY A 59 18.48 -12.27 6.93
C GLY A 59 18.39 -13.74 6.48
N GLU A 60 18.20 -14.04 5.18
CA GLU A 60 18.42 -15.41 4.71
C GLU A 60 19.88 -15.84 5.00
N ALA A 61 20.04 -16.94 5.74
CA ALA A 61 21.32 -17.62 5.89
C ALA A 61 21.80 -18.07 4.49
N ALA A 62 22.83 -17.39 4.01
CA ALA A 62 23.52 -17.59 2.72
C ALA A 62 22.66 -17.33 1.45
N GLY A 63 22.53 -16.06 1.06
CA GLY A 63 22.15 -15.68 -0.31
C GLY A 63 21.14 -14.54 -0.45
N GLY A 64 20.53 -14.10 0.65
CA GLY A 64 19.56 -12.99 0.63
C GLY A 64 20.18 -11.63 0.30
N PRO A 65 19.38 -10.65 -0.15
CA PRO A 65 19.85 -9.28 -0.31
C PRO A 65 20.32 -8.74 1.06
N PRO A 66 21.40 -7.93 1.10
CA PRO A 66 21.86 -7.30 2.33
C PRO A 66 20.73 -6.54 3.04
N ALA A 67 20.72 -6.53 4.37
CA ALA A 67 19.64 -5.95 5.20
C ALA A 67 19.33 -4.49 4.82
N GLU A 68 20.33 -3.72 4.40
CA GLU A 68 20.16 -2.36 3.89
C GLU A 68 19.25 -2.27 2.66
N ARG A 69 19.33 -3.23 1.73
CA ARG A 69 18.48 -3.25 0.53
C ARG A 69 17.05 -3.60 0.87
N VAL A 70 16.86 -4.44 1.90
CA VAL A 70 15.54 -4.77 2.44
C VAL A 70 14.90 -3.52 3.05
N VAL A 71 15.63 -2.79 3.91
CA VAL A 71 15.15 -1.55 4.53
C VAL A 71 14.82 -0.48 3.47
N ALA A 72 15.71 -0.24 2.51
CA ALA A 72 15.48 0.72 1.44
C ALA A 72 14.25 0.37 0.60
N ALA A 73 14.11 -0.91 0.22
CA ALA A 73 12.96 -1.41 -0.53
C ALA A 73 11.64 -1.29 0.27
N LEU A 74 11.66 -1.57 1.57
CA LEU A 74 10.48 -1.43 2.44
C LEU A 74 10.05 0.02 2.59
N ILE A 75 10.98 0.96 2.78
CA ILE A 75 10.65 2.39 2.87
C ILE A 75 10.13 2.92 1.53
N ASP A 76 10.70 2.49 0.40
CA ASP A 76 10.19 2.89 -0.91
C ASP A 76 8.84 2.23 -1.24
N ARG A 77 8.56 1.04 -0.70
CA ARG A 77 7.24 0.40 -0.78
C ARG A 77 6.22 1.09 0.10
N GLU A 78 6.60 1.54 1.30
CA GLU A 78 5.72 2.31 2.22
C GLU A 78 5.11 3.52 1.51
N THR A 79 5.84 4.15 0.60
CA THR A 79 5.33 5.35 -0.09
C THR A 79 4.26 5.03 -1.10
N MET A 80 4.22 3.80 -1.64
CA MET A 80 3.12 3.39 -2.51
C MET A 80 1.82 3.34 -1.72
N GLY A 81 1.91 3.03 -0.43
CA GLY A 81 0.81 2.94 0.50
C GLY A 81 1.06 1.83 1.52
N ASP A 82 0.07 1.58 2.38
CA ASP A 82 0.05 0.41 3.22
C ASP A 82 -0.06 -0.86 2.34
N ALA A 83 1.01 -1.65 2.32
CA ALA A 83 1.12 -2.81 1.44
C ALA A 83 0.06 -3.88 1.74
N THR A 84 -0.32 -4.04 3.02
CA THR A 84 -1.34 -5.00 3.42
C THR A 84 -2.71 -4.60 2.86
N VAL A 85 -3.04 -3.31 2.92
CA VAL A 85 -4.30 -2.79 2.37
C VAL A 85 -4.31 -2.84 0.84
N LEU A 86 -3.21 -2.46 0.18
CA LEU A 86 -3.09 -2.52 -1.29
C LEU A 86 -3.21 -3.95 -1.83
N ALA A 87 -2.53 -4.91 -1.20
CA ALA A 87 -2.61 -6.32 -1.59
C ALA A 87 -4.03 -6.86 -1.40
N ALA A 88 -4.69 -6.54 -0.28
CA ALA A 88 -6.08 -6.90 -0.04
C ALA A 88 -7.03 -6.27 -1.06
N HIS A 89 -6.79 -5.02 -1.47
CA HIS A 89 -7.56 -4.34 -2.52
C HIS A 89 -7.40 -5.01 -3.88
N HIS A 90 -6.17 -5.30 -4.31
CA HIS A 90 -5.93 -6.01 -5.57
C HIS A 90 -6.58 -7.39 -5.58
N ALA A 91 -6.48 -8.13 -4.47
CA ALA A 91 -7.14 -9.42 -4.32
C ALA A 91 -8.67 -9.28 -4.37
N ALA A 92 -9.26 -8.31 -3.66
CA ALA A 92 -10.69 -8.07 -3.65
C ALA A 92 -11.25 -7.78 -5.05
N VAL A 93 -10.60 -6.89 -5.81
CA VAL A 93 -11.00 -6.55 -7.19
C VAL A 93 -10.91 -7.79 -8.09
N ALA A 94 -9.79 -8.52 -8.06
CA ALA A 94 -9.60 -9.70 -8.89
C ALA A 94 -10.61 -10.82 -8.57
N ILE A 95 -10.87 -11.07 -7.28
CA ILE A 95 -11.85 -12.05 -6.80
C ILE A 95 -13.26 -11.63 -7.21
N ALA A 96 -13.66 -10.37 -6.99
CA ALA A 96 -14.98 -9.86 -7.34
C ALA A 96 -15.25 -10.00 -8.85
N ASP A 97 -14.29 -9.61 -9.69
CA ASP A 97 -14.42 -9.69 -11.13
C ASP A 97 -14.49 -11.14 -11.63
N ALA A 98 -13.66 -12.03 -11.09
CA ALA A 98 -13.68 -13.44 -11.46
C ALA A 98 -14.96 -14.15 -10.98
N ALA A 99 -15.40 -13.87 -9.76
CA ALA A 99 -16.64 -14.37 -9.21
C ALA A 99 -17.84 -13.93 -10.08
N ARG A 100 -17.90 -12.66 -10.48
CA ARG A 100 -18.92 -12.14 -11.42
C ARG A 100 -18.90 -12.88 -12.75
N ARG A 101 -17.72 -13.11 -13.34
CA ARG A 101 -17.59 -13.86 -14.61
C ARG A 101 -18.02 -15.33 -14.50
N GLN A 102 -17.84 -15.94 -13.33
CA GLN A 102 -18.17 -17.34 -13.06
C GLN A 102 -19.55 -17.53 -12.43
N GLY A 103 -20.33 -16.46 -12.25
CA GLY A 103 -21.67 -16.51 -11.67
C GLY A 103 -21.70 -16.89 -10.20
N VAL A 104 -20.59 -16.76 -9.48
CA VAL A 104 -20.51 -16.99 -8.03
C VAL A 104 -21.26 -15.88 -7.30
N GLY A 105 -22.22 -16.25 -6.44
CA GLY A 105 -23.03 -15.30 -5.68
C GLY A 105 -22.63 -15.13 -4.21
N ALA A 106 -21.87 -16.08 -3.66
CA ALA A 106 -21.58 -16.11 -2.23
C ALA A 106 -20.20 -16.70 -1.89
N ILE A 107 -19.69 -16.27 -0.73
CA ILE A 107 -18.47 -16.78 -0.09
C ILE A 107 -18.85 -17.26 1.32
N LEU A 108 -18.45 -18.48 1.69
CA LEU A 108 -18.56 -19.02 3.04
C LEU A 108 -17.18 -19.22 3.65
N ILE A 109 -16.95 -18.66 4.83
CA ILE A 109 -15.66 -18.73 5.53
C ILE A 109 -15.87 -19.35 6.89
N ALA A 110 -15.16 -20.44 7.19
CA ALA A 110 -15.02 -20.91 8.57
C ALA A 110 -13.99 -20.01 9.28
N GLY A 111 -14.47 -19.14 10.16
CA GLY A 111 -13.65 -18.19 10.90
C GLY A 111 -12.75 -18.86 11.94
N PRO A 112 -11.70 -18.17 12.42
CA PRO A 112 -10.74 -18.70 13.37
C PRO A 112 -11.37 -19.00 14.74
N ALA A 113 -10.91 -20.09 15.35
CA ALA A 113 -11.24 -20.43 16.74
C ALA A 113 -10.63 -19.42 17.73
N ARG A 114 -11.10 -19.43 18.99
CA ARG A 114 -10.71 -18.47 20.04
C ARG A 114 -9.20 -18.25 20.19
N ASP A 115 -8.42 -19.31 20.02
CA ASP A 115 -6.98 -19.32 20.25
C ASP A 115 -6.21 -18.68 19.08
N HIS A 116 -6.90 -18.41 17.97
CA HIS A 116 -6.38 -17.87 16.74
C HIS A 116 -7.01 -16.51 16.45
N GLY A 117 -6.19 -15.46 16.42
CA GLY A 117 -6.66 -14.12 16.04
C GLY A 117 -6.84 -13.98 14.53
N TRP A 118 -7.73 -13.06 14.13
CA TRP A 118 -7.77 -12.60 12.75
C TRP A 118 -6.48 -11.88 12.36
N MET A 119 -6.13 -12.01 11.09
CA MET A 119 -4.97 -11.37 10.50
C MET A 119 -5.43 -10.13 9.74
N ALA A 120 -4.61 -9.07 9.76
CA ALA A 120 -5.02 -7.77 9.25
C ALA A 120 -5.32 -7.84 7.74
N GLU A 121 -4.52 -8.59 6.99
CA GLU A 121 -4.71 -8.84 5.56
C GLU A 121 -6.04 -9.52 5.23
N ASP A 122 -6.46 -10.49 6.05
CA ASP A 122 -7.72 -11.22 5.86
C ASP A 122 -8.92 -10.31 6.21
N LEU A 123 -8.81 -9.52 7.28
CA LEU A 123 -9.84 -8.53 7.65
C LEU A 123 -10.00 -7.44 6.59
N TRP A 124 -8.89 -6.92 6.05
CA TRP A 124 -8.95 -5.93 4.97
C TRP A 124 -9.59 -6.50 3.71
N LEU A 125 -9.25 -7.74 3.34
CA LEU A 125 -9.88 -8.41 2.19
C LEU A 125 -11.39 -8.52 2.39
N LEU A 126 -11.86 -8.92 3.56
CA LEU A 126 -13.30 -9.03 3.87
C LEU A 126 -14.01 -7.69 3.75
N ARG A 127 -13.45 -6.63 4.34
CA ARG A 127 -14.01 -5.27 4.26
C ARG A 127 -14.11 -4.80 2.81
N LEU A 128 -13.08 -5.06 2.01
CA LEU A 128 -13.01 -4.64 0.62
C LEU A 128 -13.93 -5.47 -0.27
N LEU A 129 -14.07 -6.78 -0.07
CA LEU A 129 -15.05 -7.61 -0.78
C LEU A 129 -16.48 -7.15 -0.49
N ASN A 130 -16.80 -6.85 0.77
CA ASN A 130 -18.11 -6.32 1.15
C ASN A 130 -18.43 -4.95 0.52
N ARG A 131 -17.40 -4.14 0.24
CA ARG A 131 -17.56 -2.82 -0.38
C ARG A 131 -17.58 -2.86 -1.91
N LEU A 132 -16.74 -3.70 -2.52
CA LEU A 132 -16.42 -3.65 -3.95
C LEU A 132 -17.15 -4.71 -4.78
N SER A 133 -17.92 -5.60 -4.14
CA SER A 133 -18.61 -6.69 -4.82
C SER A 133 -20.04 -6.83 -4.34
N GLU A 134 -20.87 -7.45 -5.18
CA GLU A 134 -22.24 -7.86 -4.84
C GLU A 134 -22.27 -9.25 -4.19
N LEU A 135 -21.10 -9.78 -3.78
CA LEU A 135 -21.00 -11.12 -3.19
C LEU A 135 -21.57 -11.10 -1.78
N THR A 136 -22.40 -12.10 -1.47
CA THR A 136 -22.77 -12.35 -0.08
C THR A 136 -21.61 -13.00 0.64
N VAL A 137 -20.95 -12.27 1.55
CA VAL A 137 -19.83 -12.77 2.36
C VAL A 137 -20.34 -13.24 3.72
N ALA A 138 -20.37 -14.55 3.93
CA ALA A 138 -20.76 -15.17 5.18
C ALA A 138 -19.54 -15.70 5.92
N VAL A 139 -19.31 -15.18 7.12
CA VAL A 139 -18.26 -15.67 8.04
C VAL A 139 -18.95 -16.42 9.17
N ALA A 140 -18.67 -17.70 9.28
CA ALA A 140 -19.16 -18.60 10.31
C ALA A 140 -18.13 -18.71 11.43
N VAL A 141 -18.48 -18.25 12.62
CA VAL A 141 -17.56 -18.23 13.78
C VAL A 141 -18.08 -19.10 14.91
N PRO A 142 -17.20 -19.78 15.65
CA PRO A 142 -17.59 -20.47 16.88
C PRO A 142 -18.24 -19.51 17.89
N ALA A 143 -19.19 -20.01 18.68
CA ALA A 143 -19.92 -19.21 19.67
C ALA A 143 -19.02 -18.57 20.74
N ASP A 144 -17.86 -19.16 21.00
CA ASP A 144 -16.86 -18.70 21.96
C ASP A 144 -15.71 -17.88 21.33
N ALA A 145 -15.79 -17.58 20.04
CA ALA A 145 -14.79 -16.78 19.34
C ALA A 145 -14.83 -15.31 19.82
N PRO A 146 -13.67 -14.73 20.20
CA PRO A 146 -13.57 -13.32 20.59
C PRO A 146 -13.55 -12.47 19.31
N LEU A 147 -14.72 -12.05 18.85
CA LEU A 147 -14.86 -11.08 17.77
C LEU A 147 -15.62 -9.88 18.30
N SER A 148 -15.07 -8.68 18.11
CA SER A 148 -15.86 -7.47 18.29
C SER A 148 -16.80 -7.34 17.08
N PRO A 149 -18.12 -7.22 17.28
CA PRO A 149 -19.08 -6.96 16.19
C PRO A 149 -18.70 -5.74 15.32
N ASP A 150 -17.93 -4.80 15.88
CA ASP A 150 -17.45 -3.59 15.21
C ASP A 150 -16.42 -3.88 14.11
N GLU A 151 -15.75 -5.04 14.12
CA GLU A 151 -14.67 -5.33 13.16
C GLU A 151 -15.16 -5.77 11.77
N LEU A 152 -16.40 -6.29 11.66
CA LEU A 152 -16.96 -6.94 10.46
C LEU A 152 -18.46 -6.59 10.18
N ALA A 153 -18.97 -5.46 10.68
CA ALA A 153 -20.40 -5.12 10.67
C ALA A 153 -21.12 -5.19 9.29
N PRO A 154 -22.46 -5.48 9.24
CA PRO A 154 -23.33 -5.87 10.35
C PRO A 154 -23.39 -7.40 10.57
N ALA A 155 -23.58 -7.80 11.82
CA ALA A 155 -23.82 -9.20 12.22
C ALA A 155 -25.32 -9.55 12.07
N GLU A 156 -25.62 -10.72 11.50
CA GLU A 156 -26.98 -11.28 11.51
C GLU A 156 -27.17 -12.13 12.77
N PRO A 157 -28.40 -12.21 13.32
CA PRO A 157 -28.69 -13.14 14.42
C PRO A 157 -28.43 -14.60 14.01
N PRO A 158 -28.15 -15.50 14.98
CA PRO A 158 -27.95 -16.92 14.71
C PRO A 158 -29.14 -17.53 13.97
N ILE A 159 -28.87 -18.47 13.06
CA ILE A 159 -29.90 -19.15 12.25
C ILE A 159 -30.75 -20.00 13.21
N ALA A 160 -32.05 -19.69 13.33
CA ALA A 160 -32.98 -20.46 14.15
C ALA A 160 -33.03 -21.93 13.69
N ALA A 161 -33.01 -22.85 14.66
CA ALA A 161 -32.99 -24.28 14.41
C ALA A 161 -34.40 -24.80 14.06
N ASP A 162 -34.69 -24.97 12.76
CA ASP A 162 -35.83 -25.77 12.32
C ASP A 162 -35.36 -27.11 11.74
N GLY A 163 -35.52 -28.16 12.56
CA GLY A 163 -35.42 -29.56 12.14
C GLY A 163 -34.07 -30.25 12.42
N PRO A 164 -34.08 -31.54 12.82
CA PRO A 164 -32.86 -32.29 13.10
C PRO A 164 -32.14 -32.67 11.80
N VAL A 165 -30.99 -32.05 11.55
CA VAL A 165 -30.00 -32.57 10.61
C VAL A 165 -29.01 -33.37 11.44
N ALA A 166 -29.06 -34.70 11.35
CA ALA A 166 -28.11 -35.55 12.06
C ALA A 166 -26.69 -35.28 11.50
N PRO A 167 -25.72 -34.89 12.34
CA PRO A 167 -24.35 -34.71 11.88
C PRO A 167 -23.82 -36.07 11.43
N THR A 168 -23.54 -36.21 10.14
CA THR A 168 -22.96 -37.44 9.59
C THR A 168 -21.45 -37.44 9.87
N VAL A 169 -21.05 -37.55 11.14
CA VAL A 169 -19.63 -37.75 11.49
C VAL A 169 -19.34 -39.23 11.33
N ALA A 170 -18.85 -39.62 10.16
CA ALA A 170 -18.49 -41.01 9.92
C ALA A 170 -17.14 -41.39 10.53
N GLN A 171 -16.18 -40.46 10.69
CA GLN A 171 -14.90 -40.66 11.41
C GLN A 171 -14.13 -39.33 11.57
N PRO A 172 -13.17 -39.25 12.52
CA PRO A 172 -12.37 -38.05 12.76
C PRO A 172 -11.27 -37.86 11.68
N ALA A 173 -11.11 -36.63 11.19
CA ALA A 173 -10.07 -36.21 10.25
C ALA A 173 -8.81 -35.73 11.00
N ASP A 174 -7.62 -36.00 10.49
CA ASP A 174 -6.33 -35.55 11.06
C ASP A 174 -6.36 -34.03 11.43
N PRO A 175 -6.01 -33.65 12.68
CA PRO A 175 -6.01 -32.26 13.13
C PRO A 175 -4.97 -31.39 12.40
N ASP A 176 -4.00 -32.00 11.71
CA ASP A 176 -2.97 -31.34 10.91
C ASP A 176 -3.30 -31.25 9.42
N ARG A 177 -4.46 -31.77 9.00
CA ARG A 177 -4.94 -31.63 7.62
C ARG A 177 -5.39 -30.19 7.35
N PRO A 178 -5.00 -29.59 6.20
CA PRO A 178 -5.59 -28.33 5.76
C PRO A 178 -7.12 -28.48 5.71
N GLY A 179 -7.87 -27.52 6.28
CA GLY A 179 -9.32 -27.68 6.32
C GLY A 179 -10.02 -27.38 5.00
N LEU A 180 -9.29 -26.87 4.01
CA LEU A 180 -9.72 -26.86 2.61
C LEU A 180 -8.96 -27.94 1.83
N GLY A 181 -9.68 -28.96 1.37
CA GLY A 181 -9.16 -30.04 0.53
C GLY A 181 -9.35 -29.74 -0.96
N TRP A 182 -8.41 -30.21 -1.79
CA TRP A 182 -8.45 -30.11 -3.25
C TRP A 182 -8.57 -31.50 -3.88
N PRO A 183 -9.11 -31.63 -5.10
CA PRO A 183 -9.27 -32.92 -5.77
C PRO A 183 -7.98 -33.75 -5.85
N GLU A 184 -6.86 -33.10 -6.15
CA GLU A 184 -5.52 -33.71 -6.16
C GLU A 184 -5.07 -34.20 -4.77
N ASP A 185 -5.30 -33.41 -3.72
CA ASP A 185 -4.92 -33.76 -2.34
C ASP A 185 -5.84 -34.84 -1.73
N LEU A 186 -7.01 -35.06 -2.35
CA LEU A 186 -7.97 -36.11 -1.98
C LEU A 186 -7.75 -37.40 -2.77
N ALA A 187 -7.06 -37.35 -3.91
CA ALA A 187 -6.82 -38.51 -4.79
C ALA A 187 -5.62 -39.37 -4.35
N ASP A 188 -4.62 -38.78 -3.69
CA ASP A 188 -3.41 -39.49 -3.21
C ASP A 188 -3.63 -40.28 -1.89
N ALA A 189 -4.80 -40.19 -1.26
CA ALA A 189 -5.11 -40.86 0.01
C ALA A 189 -5.50 -42.36 -0.10
N GLY A 190 -5.02 -43.06 -1.14
CA GLY A 190 -5.05 -44.52 -1.24
C GLY A 190 -5.96 -45.11 -2.33
N THR A 191 -5.43 -46.09 -3.07
CA THR A 191 -6.09 -46.87 -4.13
C THR A 191 -6.99 -48.00 -3.59
N GLY A 192 -7.45 -47.91 -2.35
CA GLY A 192 -8.31 -48.92 -1.71
C GLY A 192 -9.80 -48.60 -1.85
N ASP A 193 -10.63 -49.65 -1.92
CA ASP A 193 -12.09 -49.66 -2.17
C ASP A 193 -12.96 -48.96 -1.09
N SER A 194 -12.35 -48.14 -0.23
CA SER A 194 -12.98 -47.38 0.84
C SER A 194 -12.56 -45.92 0.76
N ARG A 195 -12.99 -45.19 -0.28
CA ARG A 195 -12.98 -43.72 -0.27
C ARG A 195 -13.95 -43.25 0.81
N GLN A 196 -13.48 -43.16 2.04
CA GLN A 196 -14.26 -42.63 3.16
C GLN A 196 -14.47 -41.13 2.91
N MET A 197 -15.71 -40.74 2.62
CA MET A 197 -16.06 -39.35 2.43
C MET A 197 -16.02 -38.62 3.77
N LEU A 198 -15.01 -37.77 3.97
CA LEU A 198 -14.99 -36.82 5.08
C LEU A 198 -16.18 -35.86 4.93
N PRO A 199 -16.85 -35.47 6.04
CA PRO A 199 -17.92 -34.50 5.97
C PRO A 199 -17.33 -33.14 5.56
N ALA A 200 -17.76 -32.65 4.40
CA ALA A 200 -17.24 -31.43 3.80
C ALA A 200 -18.33 -30.68 3.03
N ILE A 201 -18.15 -29.37 2.93
CA ILE A 201 -18.98 -28.47 2.14
C ILE A 201 -18.28 -28.27 0.79
N ALA A 202 -18.98 -28.58 -0.29
CA ALA A 202 -18.47 -28.39 -1.64
C ALA A 202 -18.35 -26.90 -1.97
N GLY A 203 -17.17 -26.52 -2.44
CA GLY A 203 -16.89 -25.24 -3.04
C GLY A 203 -16.72 -25.35 -4.57
N LEU A 204 -16.28 -24.26 -5.17
CA LEU A 204 -15.99 -24.19 -6.60
C LEU A 204 -14.74 -25.02 -6.96
N ALA A 205 -14.62 -25.43 -8.22
CA ALA A 205 -13.46 -26.17 -8.75
C ALA A 205 -13.12 -27.47 -8.00
N GLY A 206 -14.10 -28.08 -7.34
CA GLY A 206 -13.91 -29.30 -6.56
C GLY A 206 -13.24 -29.09 -5.20
N ALA A 207 -13.07 -27.84 -4.76
CA ALA A 207 -12.64 -27.53 -3.40
C ALA A 207 -13.66 -28.08 -2.39
N ALA A 208 -13.19 -28.55 -1.24
CA ALA A 208 -14.04 -29.11 -0.20
C ALA A 208 -13.61 -28.57 1.17
N LEU A 209 -14.47 -27.75 1.79
CA LEU A 209 -14.29 -27.27 3.15
C LEU A 209 -14.64 -28.40 4.12
N ILE A 210 -13.62 -29.06 4.66
CA ILE A 210 -13.77 -30.08 5.69
C ILE A 210 -14.36 -29.39 6.93
N LEU A 211 -15.34 -30.01 7.57
CA LEU A 211 -15.98 -29.40 8.73
C LEU A 211 -15.02 -29.31 9.94
N PRO A 212 -14.96 -28.16 10.65
CA PRO A 212 -14.06 -28.00 11.80
C PRO A 212 -14.20 -29.07 12.88
N GLY A 213 -15.43 -29.47 13.23
CA GLY A 213 -15.67 -30.52 14.24
C GLY A 213 -15.16 -31.89 13.81
N ALA A 214 -15.12 -32.18 12.51
CA ALA A 214 -14.53 -33.42 11.99
C ALA A 214 -13.01 -33.49 12.22
N ARG A 215 -12.30 -32.36 12.24
CA ARG A 215 -10.85 -32.30 12.52
C ARG A 215 -10.52 -32.40 14.02
N ALA A 216 -11.37 -31.85 14.88
CA ALA A 216 -11.14 -31.84 16.32
C ALA A 216 -11.15 -33.24 16.96
N ALA A 217 -11.83 -34.21 16.33
CA ALA A 217 -12.02 -35.55 16.89
C ALA A 217 -10.82 -36.50 16.69
N ALA A 218 -9.74 -36.10 15.99
CA ALA A 218 -8.59 -36.96 15.66
C ALA A 218 -7.35 -36.74 16.56
N ALA A 219 -7.52 -36.32 17.81
CA ALA A 219 -6.42 -36.30 18.79
C ALA A 219 -5.89 -37.71 19.17
N ALA A 220 -6.39 -38.78 18.53
CA ALA A 220 -5.99 -40.16 18.76
C ALA A 220 -5.66 -40.88 17.44
N GLY A 221 -4.46 -40.66 16.88
CA GLY A 221 -3.76 -41.69 16.11
C GLY A 221 -3.72 -41.60 14.57
N CYS A 222 -4.15 -40.51 13.93
CA CYS A 222 -3.91 -40.32 12.49
C CYS A 222 -2.55 -39.64 12.24
N THR A 223 -1.74 -40.19 11.32
CA THR A 223 -0.34 -39.78 11.04
C THR A 223 -0.02 -39.67 9.55
N GLU A 224 -1.03 -39.64 8.67
CA GLU A 224 -0.79 -39.50 7.23
C GLU A 224 -0.50 -38.05 6.86
N VAL A 225 0.72 -37.61 7.18
CA VAL A 225 1.31 -36.39 6.64
C VAL A 225 1.74 -36.69 5.20
N PRO A 226 1.49 -35.78 4.23
CA PRO A 226 2.04 -35.91 2.88
C PRO A 226 3.55 -36.21 2.93
N ALA A 227 4.07 -37.01 2.00
CA ALA A 227 5.49 -37.40 2.02
C ALA A 227 6.47 -36.21 2.02
N ASN A 228 6.04 -35.04 1.52
CA ASN A 228 6.79 -33.78 1.58
C ASN A 228 5.82 -32.58 1.74
N PRO A 229 5.38 -32.25 2.97
CA PRO A 229 4.41 -31.19 3.20
C PRO A 229 5.02 -29.80 2.92
N PRO A 230 4.23 -28.84 2.43
CA PRO A 230 4.69 -27.47 2.20
C PRO A 230 5.24 -26.84 3.48
N LEU A 231 6.17 -25.88 3.33
CA LEU A 231 6.88 -25.27 4.46
C LEU A 231 5.95 -24.68 5.53
N TRP A 232 4.85 -24.05 5.14
CA TRP A 232 3.89 -23.48 6.10
C TRP A 232 3.27 -24.57 7.00
N GLN A 233 3.00 -25.76 6.45
CA GLN A 233 2.42 -26.87 7.21
C GLN A 233 3.46 -27.47 8.16
N ARG A 234 4.70 -27.62 7.68
CA ARG A 234 5.84 -28.02 8.53
C ARG A 234 6.06 -27.06 9.70
N ALA A 235 6.02 -25.75 9.43
CA ALA A 235 6.20 -24.71 10.43
C ALA A 235 5.05 -24.69 11.44
N ARG A 236 3.79 -24.89 11.00
CA ARG A 236 2.64 -25.06 11.89
C ARG A 236 2.81 -26.27 12.81
N THR A 237 3.07 -27.45 12.24
CA THR A 237 3.23 -28.68 13.03
C THR A 237 4.37 -28.51 14.04
N GLU A 238 5.49 -27.88 13.66
CA GLU A 238 6.55 -27.55 14.62
C GLU A 238 6.10 -26.58 15.72
N ALA A 239 5.35 -25.53 15.38
CA ALA A 239 4.91 -24.56 16.38
C ALA A 239 4.00 -25.17 17.46
N LEU A 240 3.28 -26.24 17.11
CA LEU A 240 2.38 -26.97 18.01
C LEU A 240 3.09 -27.99 18.91
N LYS A 241 4.36 -28.35 18.65
CA LYS A 241 5.10 -29.27 19.51
C LYS A 241 5.44 -28.67 20.87
N PRO A 242 5.67 -29.51 21.91
CA PRO A 242 6.33 -29.08 23.14
C PRO A 242 7.67 -28.39 22.82
N VAL A 243 8.01 -27.35 23.59
CA VAL A 243 9.18 -26.49 23.32
C VAL A 243 10.47 -27.29 23.13
N ALA A 244 10.67 -28.37 23.90
CA ALA A 244 11.85 -29.22 23.84
C ALA A 244 12.01 -29.99 22.52
N ASP A 245 10.91 -30.21 21.78
CA ASP A 245 10.88 -31.02 20.56
C ASP A 245 10.81 -30.17 19.29
N ARG A 246 10.75 -28.83 19.44
CA ARG A 246 10.67 -27.89 18.33
C ARG A 246 11.99 -27.82 17.58
N ARG A 247 11.91 -27.69 16.26
CA ARG A 247 13.07 -27.41 15.39
C ARG A 247 13.13 -25.92 15.02
N PRO A 248 14.04 -25.12 15.62
CA PRO A 248 14.12 -23.68 15.39
C PRO A 248 14.36 -23.32 13.92
N GLU A 249 15.11 -24.13 13.18
CA GLU A 249 15.43 -23.90 11.77
C GLU A 249 14.20 -23.96 10.86
N ILE A 250 13.23 -24.85 11.16
CA ILE A 250 11.98 -24.95 10.40
C ILE A 250 11.07 -23.76 10.72
N LEU A 251 11.01 -23.35 11.99
CA LEU A 251 10.22 -22.22 12.44
C LEU A 251 10.76 -20.89 11.88
N SER A 252 12.09 -20.70 11.88
CA SER A 252 12.74 -19.53 11.28
C SER A 252 12.52 -19.48 9.76
N ALA A 253 12.66 -20.61 9.05
CA ALA A 253 12.36 -20.68 7.62
C ALA A 253 10.87 -20.40 7.32
N GLY A 254 9.97 -20.94 8.14
CA GLY A 254 8.53 -20.66 8.04
C GLY A 254 8.20 -19.19 8.31
N ALA A 255 8.87 -18.56 9.28
CA ALA A 255 8.74 -17.14 9.57
C ALA A 255 9.19 -16.29 8.37
N ALA A 256 10.39 -16.56 7.84
CA ALA A 256 10.92 -15.93 6.65
C ALA A 256 9.96 -16.04 5.44
N ALA A 257 9.40 -17.23 5.20
CA ALA A 257 8.43 -17.44 4.12
C ALA A 257 7.12 -16.68 4.36
N ALA A 258 6.56 -16.72 5.58
CA ALA A 258 5.36 -15.97 5.93
C ALA A 258 5.59 -14.45 5.79
N PHE A 259 6.76 -13.96 6.19
CA PHE A 259 7.18 -12.58 5.99
C PHE A 259 7.23 -12.25 4.49
N ALA A 260 7.91 -13.06 3.67
CA ALA A 260 7.95 -12.85 2.23
C ALA A 260 6.54 -12.70 1.64
N GLU A 261 5.58 -13.50 2.12
CA GLU A 261 4.20 -13.49 1.66
C GLU A 261 3.33 -12.35 2.22
N GLY A 262 3.85 -11.45 3.07
CA GLY A 262 3.05 -10.39 3.70
C GLY A 262 2.33 -10.80 5.00
N GLY A 263 2.54 -12.03 5.47
CA GLY A 263 2.02 -12.57 6.73
C GLY A 263 2.84 -12.13 7.94
N TRP A 264 2.86 -10.82 8.18
CA TRP A 264 3.73 -10.15 9.16
C TRP A 264 3.59 -10.69 10.59
N ARG A 265 2.36 -10.84 11.07
CA ARG A 265 2.08 -11.30 12.44
C ARG A 265 2.37 -12.79 12.60
N GLN A 266 2.09 -13.58 11.56
CA GLN A 266 2.37 -15.01 11.50
C GLN A 266 3.87 -15.26 11.52
N SER A 267 4.63 -14.45 10.78
CA SER A 267 6.08 -14.47 10.82
C SER A 267 6.62 -14.26 12.23
N LEU A 268 6.14 -13.22 12.93
CA LEU A 268 6.53 -12.95 14.32
C LEU A 268 6.14 -14.10 15.25
N ARG A 269 4.93 -14.66 15.12
CA ARG A 269 4.49 -15.82 15.90
C ARG A 269 5.42 -17.02 15.72
N LEU A 270 5.83 -17.32 14.48
CA LEU A 270 6.69 -18.45 14.16
C LEU A 270 8.11 -18.26 14.71
N ILE A 271 8.71 -17.09 14.52
CA ILE A 271 10.07 -16.84 15.04
C ILE A 271 10.11 -16.77 16.56
N GLU A 272 9.07 -16.22 17.20
CA GLU A 272 8.96 -16.20 18.67
C GLU A 272 8.80 -17.61 19.25
N ALA A 273 8.12 -18.52 18.53
CA ALA A 273 8.01 -19.92 18.93
C ALA A 273 9.37 -20.67 18.86
N ALA A 274 10.33 -20.18 18.06
CA ALA A 274 11.66 -20.75 17.89
C ALA A 274 12.65 -20.34 19.00
N LEU A 275 12.50 -19.13 19.56
CA LEU A 275 13.39 -18.58 20.60
C LEU A 275 13.56 -19.49 21.83
N PRO A 276 12.50 -19.97 22.50
CA PRO A 276 12.64 -20.79 23.70
C PRO A 276 13.16 -22.21 23.41
N ALA A 277 13.11 -22.66 22.15
CA ALA A 277 13.60 -23.97 21.72
C ALA A 277 15.13 -23.99 21.47
N THR A 278 15.79 -22.84 21.60
CA THR A 278 17.22 -22.70 21.32
C THR A 278 18.00 -22.51 22.62
N ALA A 279 18.95 -23.41 22.92
CA ALA A 279 19.79 -23.34 24.12
C ALA A 279 21.05 -22.47 23.95
N ASP A 280 21.64 -22.46 22.75
CA ASP A 280 22.82 -21.67 22.41
C ASP A 280 22.51 -20.16 22.38
N ALA A 281 23.33 -19.36 23.07
CA ALA A 281 23.10 -17.93 23.21
C ALA A 281 23.28 -17.18 21.89
N GLU A 282 24.26 -17.56 21.07
CA GLU A 282 24.55 -16.90 19.79
C GLU A 282 23.42 -17.15 18.79
N THR A 283 22.98 -18.41 18.65
CA THR A 283 21.85 -18.80 17.80
C THR A 283 20.54 -18.15 18.26
N ARG A 284 20.29 -18.10 19.58
CA ARG A 284 19.12 -17.39 20.12
C ARG A 284 19.20 -15.90 19.83
N GLY A 285 20.38 -15.30 19.95
CA GLY A 285 20.63 -13.90 19.60
C GLY A 285 20.36 -13.60 18.12
N ALA A 286 20.75 -14.51 17.22
CA ALA A 286 20.47 -14.39 15.79
C ALA A 286 18.96 -14.48 15.48
N LEU A 287 18.23 -15.41 16.12
CA LEU A 287 16.77 -15.51 16.00
C LEU A 287 16.06 -14.25 16.55
N GLU A 288 16.54 -13.70 17.67
CA GLU A 288 15.99 -12.44 18.20
C GLU A 288 16.31 -11.26 17.29
N ALA A 289 17.50 -11.21 16.68
CA ALA A 289 17.85 -10.17 15.70
C ALA A 289 16.94 -10.24 14.46
N GLN A 290 16.64 -11.45 13.97
CA GLN A 290 15.66 -11.68 12.91
C GLN A 290 14.26 -11.20 13.34
N ALA A 291 13.81 -11.56 14.55
CA ALA A 291 12.52 -11.12 15.08
C ALA A 291 12.44 -9.59 15.23
N GLN A 292 13.50 -8.95 15.72
CA GLN A 292 13.61 -7.49 15.80
C GLN A 292 13.53 -6.82 14.43
N ALA A 293 14.25 -7.34 13.44
CA ALA A 293 14.17 -6.82 12.08
C ALA A 293 12.74 -6.89 11.52
N MET A 294 12.03 -8.00 11.76
CA MET A 294 10.63 -8.14 11.41
C MET A 294 9.74 -7.12 12.14
N ARG A 295 9.91 -6.93 13.46
CA ARG A 295 9.16 -5.93 14.23
C ARG A 295 9.33 -4.51 13.69
N ILE A 296 10.56 -4.12 13.39
CA ILE A 296 10.85 -2.81 12.81
C ILE A 296 10.21 -2.67 11.42
N ALA A 297 10.33 -3.69 10.57
CA ALA A 297 9.76 -3.67 9.24
C ALA A 297 8.22 -3.52 9.23
N VAL A 298 7.55 -4.13 10.22
CA VAL A 298 6.08 -4.10 10.34
C VAL A 298 5.60 -2.97 11.27
N MET A 299 6.52 -2.08 11.68
CA MET A 299 6.27 -0.96 12.59
C MET A 299 5.75 -1.36 13.98
N ASP A 300 6.00 -2.58 14.44
CA ASP A 300 5.78 -3.02 15.83
C ASP A 300 6.88 -2.46 16.74
N PHE A 301 6.91 -1.14 16.87
CA PHE A 301 7.93 -0.43 17.64
C PHE A 301 7.81 -0.69 19.15
N ALA A 302 6.58 -0.96 19.64
CA ALA A 302 6.36 -1.32 21.04
C ALA A 302 6.96 -2.69 21.33
N GLY A 303 6.65 -3.69 20.50
CA GLY A 303 7.24 -5.01 20.62
C GLY A 303 8.76 -5.03 20.49
N ALA A 304 9.36 -4.10 19.74
CA ALA A 304 10.81 -3.91 19.69
C ALA A 304 11.37 -3.25 20.96
N ALA A 305 10.71 -2.21 21.48
CA ALA A 305 11.14 -1.45 22.66
C ALA A 305 11.13 -2.27 23.95
N ASP A 306 10.15 -3.16 24.11
CA ASP A 306 9.89 -3.91 25.34
C ASP A 306 10.80 -5.14 25.51
N ARG A 307 11.72 -5.36 24.57
CA ARG A 307 12.63 -6.51 24.58
C ARG A 307 13.81 -6.25 25.49
N PRO A 308 14.42 -7.29 26.08
CA PRO A 308 15.58 -7.11 26.97
C PRO A 308 16.73 -6.43 26.23
N ASP A 309 17.64 -5.82 27.00
CA ASP A 309 18.90 -5.34 26.42
C ASP A 309 19.71 -6.51 25.85
N PRO A 310 20.54 -6.28 24.82
CA PRO A 310 21.39 -7.34 24.26
C PRO A 310 22.29 -7.95 25.33
N GLU A 311 22.39 -9.27 25.36
CA GLU A 311 23.26 -9.96 26.31
C GLU A 311 24.74 -9.62 26.05
N PRO A 312 25.56 -9.33 27.08
CA PRO A 312 26.97 -8.95 26.90
C PRO A 312 27.84 -10.02 26.22
N GLY A 313 27.45 -11.30 26.31
CA GLY A 313 28.18 -12.44 25.74
C GLY A 313 27.99 -12.64 24.24
N LEU A 314 27.04 -11.94 23.61
CA LEU A 314 26.79 -12.04 22.16
C LEU A 314 27.92 -11.39 21.35
N SER A 315 28.09 -11.88 20.11
CA SER A 315 29.00 -11.24 19.16
C SER A 315 28.67 -9.76 18.93
N ALA A 316 29.69 -8.96 18.60
CA ALA A 316 29.53 -7.53 18.37
C ALA A 316 28.49 -7.17 17.29
N PRO A 317 28.38 -7.91 16.16
CA PRO A 317 27.33 -7.67 15.16
C PRO A 317 25.92 -7.84 15.73
N LEU A 318 25.65 -8.92 16.46
CA LEU A 318 24.34 -9.18 17.06
C LEU A 318 23.98 -8.13 18.13
N ARG A 319 24.93 -7.78 19.00
CA ARG A 319 24.71 -6.71 20.00
C ARG A 319 24.37 -5.38 19.35
N ARG A 320 25.08 -5.01 18.28
CA ARG A 320 24.80 -3.79 17.51
C ARG A 320 23.39 -3.81 16.93
N GLU A 321 22.99 -4.90 16.29
CA GLU A 321 21.68 -5.02 15.65
C GLU A 321 20.54 -4.96 16.66
N LEU A 322 20.63 -5.76 17.73
CA LEU A 322 19.63 -5.78 18.80
C LEU A 322 19.54 -4.44 19.53
N ALA A 323 20.68 -3.80 19.84
CA ALA A 323 20.70 -2.46 20.45
C ALA A 323 20.05 -1.43 19.52
N THR A 324 20.35 -1.48 18.22
CA THR A 324 19.78 -0.56 17.22
C THR A 324 18.27 -0.73 17.13
N ALA A 325 17.76 -1.96 17.02
CA ALA A 325 16.34 -2.22 16.89
C ALA A 325 15.56 -1.82 18.14
N LYS A 326 16.05 -2.17 19.34
CA LYS A 326 15.43 -1.74 20.60
C LYS A 326 15.44 -0.23 20.74
N ALA A 327 16.57 0.43 20.46
CA ALA A 327 16.68 1.88 20.51
C ALA A 327 15.72 2.56 19.53
N TRP A 328 15.56 2.00 18.32
CA TRP A 328 14.56 2.47 17.35
C TRP A 328 13.14 2.34 17.91
N GLY A 329 12.79 1.17 18.46
CA GLY A 329 11.50 0.97 19.14
C GLY A 329 11.24 2.02 20.23
N LEU A 330 12.23 2.26 21.10
CA LEU A 330 12.16 3.27 22.16
C LEU A 330 11.96 4.69 21.61
N VAL A 331 12.68 5.09 20.56
CA VAL A 331 12.46 6.39 19.91
C VAL A 331 11.01 6.51 19.43
N MET A 332 10.53 5.52 18.69
CA MET A 332 9.23 5.57 18.02
C MET A 332 8.06 5.53 18.99
N THR A 333 8.22 4.87 20.14
CA THR A 333 7.25 4.82 21.25
C THR A 333 7.34 5.99 22.23
N GLY A 334 8.15 7.01 21.95
CA GLY A 334 8.19 8.23 22.76
C GLY A 334 9.12 8.15 23.97
N ARG A 335 10.06 7.20 23.99
CA ARG A 335 11.10 7.02 25.02
C ARG A 335 12.52 7.31 24.48
N PRO A 336 12.77 8.44 23.77
CA PRO A 336 14.04 8.68 23.08
C PRO A 336 15.24 8.87 24.04
N ALA A 337 15.00 9.27 25.29
CA ALA A 337 16.06 9.42 26.29
C ALA A 337 16.67 8.07 26.71
N GLU A 338 15.87 7.01 26.73
CA GLU A 338 16.34 5.65 27.04
C GLU A 338 17.14 5.04 25.87
N ALA A 339 16.80 5.43 24.65
CA ALA A 339 17.46 4.96 23.43
C ALA A 339 18.92 5.46 23.31
N ASP A 340 19.26 6.58 23.95
CA ASP A 340 20.55 7.27 23.78
C ASP A 340 21.76 6.38 24.11
N ARG A 341 21.67 5.62 25.20
CA ARG A 341 22.73 4.68 25.62
C ARG A 341 22.89 3.56 24.58
N LEU A 342 21.78 2.96 24.15
CA LEU A 342 21.78 1.85 23.20
C LEU A 342 22.29 2.28 21.83
N PHE A 343 21.95 3.49 21.36
CA PHE A 343 22.56 4.02 20.14
C PHE A 343 24.05 4.34 20.33
N GLY A 344 24.46 4.79 21.51
CA GLY A 344 25.88 4.97 21.85
C GLY A 344 26.66 3.66 21.73
N GLU A 345 26.12 2.58 22.31
CA GLU A 345 26.67 1.23 22.21
C GLU A 345 26.70 0.74 20.75
N ALA A 346 25.57 0.79 20.04
CA ALA A 346 25.49 0.38 18.65
C ALA A 346 26.49 1.12 17.76
N ARG A 347 26.69 2.43 18.00
CA ARG A 347 27.68 3.21 17.25
C ARG A 347 29.12 2.85 17.57
N ALA A 348 29.42 2.53 18.83
CA ALA A 348 30.75 2.08 19.24
C ALA A 348 31.11 0.69 18.70
N LEU A 349 30.10 -0.16 18.46
CA LEU A 349 30.25 -1.49 17.87
C LEU A 349 30.24 -1.46 16.34
N ALA A 350 29.78 -0.37 15.72
CA ALA A 350 29.81 -0.21 14.28
C ALA A 350 31.23 0.14 13.80
N THR A 351 31.67 -0.52 12.74
CA THR A 351 32.88 -0.11 12.01
C THR A 351 32.42 0.61 10.75
N PRO A 352 32.54 1.95 10.65
CA PRO A 352 32.08 2.69 9.48
C PRO A 352 32.93 2.30 8.27
N ALA A 353 32.43 1.38 7.43
CA ALA A 353 33.01 1.15 6.12
C ALA A 353 32.64 2.29 5.16
N ASP A 354 33.36 2.40 4.05
CA ASP A 354 33.18 3.56 3.17
C ASP A 354 31.77 3.68 2.56
N ARG A 355 31.05 2.57 2.49
CA ARG A 355 29.64 2.50 2.09
C ARG A 355 28.90 1.49 2.96
N ASP A 356 28.80 1.76 4.26
CA ASP A 356 27.87 1.02 5.14
C ASP A 356 26.54 1.80 5.26
N PRO A 357 25.47 1.41 4.55
CA PRO A 357 24.19 2.10 4.67
C PRO A 357 23.55 1.89 6.04
N MET A 358 23.78 0.75 6.71
CA MET A 358 23.25 0.49 8.05
C MET A 358 23.82 1.45 9.09
N TRP A 359 25.09 1.83 8.93
CA TRP A 359 25.66 2.93 9.69
C TRP A 359 24.91 4.26 9.45
N LEU A 360 24.59 4.60 8.20
CA LEU A 360 23.85 5.83 7.89
C LEU A 360 22.41 5.82 8.43
N TYR A 361 21.72 4.67 8.39
CA TYR A 361 20.41 4.52 9.03
C TYR A 361 20.50 4.63 10.55
N LEU A 362 21.56 4.08 11.17
CA LEU A 362 21.82 4.25 12.61
C LEU A 362 22.01 5.74 12.97
N LEU A 363 22.73 6.51 12.16
CA LEU A 363 22.85 7.95 12.33
C LEU A 363 21.51 8.66 12.16
N ASN A 364 20.72 8.26 11.16
CA ASN A 364 19.42 8.86 10.87
C ASN A 364 18.44 8.72 12.04
N ILE A 365 18.32 7.50 12.59
CA ILE A 365 17.45 7.28 13.75
C ILE A 365 18.02 7.91 15.03
N SER A 366 19.35 8.02 15.14
CA SER A 366 20.01 8.77 16.21
C SER A 366 19.64 10.26 16.15
N ALA A 367 19.63 10.86 14.97
CA ALA A 367 19.23 12.26 14.76
C ALA A 367 17.77 12.48 15.19
N LEU A 368 16.86 11.57 14.84
CA LEU A 368 15.47 11.62 15.30
C LEU A 368 15.36 11.56 16.82
N ALA A 369 16.16 10.71 17.49
CA ALA A 369 16.20 10.63 18.95
C ALA A 369 16.63 11.97 19.58
N LYS A 370 17.70 12.58 19.05
CA LYS A 370 18.19 13.90 19.50
C LYS A 370 17.13 14.97 19.33
N LEU A 371 16.49 15.02 18.17
CA LEU A 371 15.40 15.94 17.88
C LEU A 371 14.23 15.81 18.87
N ARG A 372 13.78 14.57 19.15
CA ARG A 372 12.69 14.33 20.12
C ARG A 372 13.05 14.69 21.56
N THR A 373 14.35 14.73 21.90
CA THR A 373 14.84 15.23 23.20
C THR A 373 15.15 16.73 23.21
N GLY A 374 14.82 17.47 22.14
CA GLY A 374 15.08 18.92 22.03
C GLY A 374 16.53 19.29 21.74
N ARG A 375 17.43 18.32 21.52
CA ARG A 375 18.84 18.55 21.14
C ARG A 375 18.95 18.71 19.64
N ILE A 376 18.48 19.86 19.15
CA ILE A 376 18.40 20.16 17.71
C ILE A 376 19.80 20.22 17.07
N ASP A 377 20.79 20.80 17.75
CA ASP A 377 22.15 20.90 17.22
C ASP A 377 22.81 19.54 17.01
N ASP A 378 22.63 18.60 17.95
CA ASP A 378 23.10 17.22 17.80
C ASP A 378 22.40 16.51 16.63
N ALA A 379 21.12 16.78 16.42
CA ALA A 379 20.38 16.21 15.29
C ALA A 379 20.91 16.76 13.95
N PHE A 380 21.19 18.06 13.86
CA PHE A 380 21.85 18.65 12.69
C PHE A 380 23.24 18.04 12.45
N ALA A 381 24.04 17.83 13.50
CA ALA A 381 25.36 17.24 13.37
C ALA A 381 25.29 15.85 12.70
N PHE A 382 24.36 14.99 13.13
CA PHE A 382 24.15 13.69 12.51
C PHE A 382 23.65 13.80 11.06
N GLU A 383 22.66 14.64 10.77
CA GLU A 383 22.13 14.77 9.41
C GLU A 383 23.16 15.37 8.43
N HIS A 384 23.98 16.33 8.85
CA HIS A 384 25.07 16.84 8.02
C HIS A 384 26.21 15.83 7.84
N GLN A 385 26.47 14.97 8.83
CA GLN A 385 27.40 13.86 8.67
C GLN A 385 26.91 12.88 7.60
N ILE A 386 25.61 12.54 7.61
CA ILE A 386 24.98 11.73 6.57
C ILE A 386 25.11 12.41 5.20
N GLU A 387 24.73 13.69 5.09
CA GLU A 387 24.80 14.46 3.85
C GLU A 387 26.23 14.54 3.28
N ALA A 388 27.22 14.77 4.13
CA ALA A 388 28.64 14.78 3.73
C ALA A 388 29.07 13.42 3.19
N ARG A 389 28.58 12.33 3.79
CA ARG A 389 28.92 10.98 3.34
C ARG A 389 28.28 10.63 2.00
N LEU A 390 26.99 10.93 1.85
CA LEU A 390 26.24 10.65 0.62
C LEU A 390 26.82 11.37 -0.60
N ARG A 391 27.37 12.58 -0.41
CA ARG A 391 28.08 13.32 -1.48
C ARG A 391 29.30 12.59 -2.05
N SER A 392 29.87 11.61 -1.34
CA SER A 392 31.02 10.80 -1.80
C SER A 392 30.62 9.54 -2.56
N PHE A 393 29.31 9.23 -2.67
CA PHE A 393 28.85 8.00 -3.30
C PHE A 393 28.73 8.16 -4.82
N ASP A 394 29.32 7.21 -5.54
CA ASP A 394 29.25 7.02 -6.99
C ASP A 394 29.01 5.52 -7.32
N PRO A 395 27.83 5.10 -7.76
CA PRO A 395 26.67 5.94 -8.06
C PRO A 395 26.02 6.52 -6.78
N PRO A 396 25.22 7.62 -6.89
CA PRO A 396 24.53 8.22 -5.77
C PRO A 396 23.54 7.26 -5.08
N ASP A 397 23.43 7.35 -3.76
CA ASP A 397 22.32 6.74 -3.01
C ASP A 397 21.17 7.75 -2.89
N TRP A 398 20.31 7.72 -3.89
CA TRP A 398 19.15 8.60 -4.00
C TRP A 398 18.14 8.40 -2.87
N HIS A 399 18.04 7.18 -2.33
CA HIS A 399 17.08 6.85 -1.29
C HIS A 399 17.46 7.51 0.04
N LEU A 400 18.70 7.31 0.50
CA LEU A 400 19.19 7.98 1.70
C LEU A 400 19.29 9.50 1.50
N SER A 401 19.61 9.96 0.28
CA SER A 401 19.61 11.40 -0.04
C SER A 401 18.22 12.03 0.11
N TYR A 402 17.16 11.31 -0.31
CA TYR A 402 15.79 11.75 -0.11
C TYR A 402 15.44 11.85 1.38
N ILE A 403 15.72 10.81 2.17
CA ILE A 403 15.42 10.77 3.61
C ILE A 403 16.15 11.90 4.35
N ASN A 404 17.45 12.03 4.10
CA ASN A 404 18.28 13.05 4.73
C ASN A 404 17.78 14.48 4.40
N ALA A 405 17.43 14.74 3.13
CA ALA A 405 16.88 16.04 2.74
C ALA A 405 15.52 16.34 3.41
N ILE A 406 14.63 15.36 3.55
CA ILE A 406 13.36 15.53 4.29
C ILE A 406 13.62 15.82 5.77
N ASN A 407 14.57 15.12 6.39
CA ASN A 407 14.90 15.34 7.81
C ASN A 407 15.54 16.70 8.06
N LEU A 408 16.50 17.12 7.22
CA LEU A 408 17.05 18.48 7.25
C LEU A 408 15.96 19.52 7.08
N ALA A 409 15.00 19.31 6.16
CA ALA A 409 13.90 20.23 5.98
C ALA A 409 13.03 20.39 7.24
N ARG A 410 12.79 19.28 7.97
CA ARG A 410 12.06 19.29 9.24
C ARG A 410 12.84 20.00 10.34
N LEU A 411 14.15 19.76 10.44
CA LEU A 411 15.02 20.43 11.41
C LEU A 411 15.07 21.93 11.18
N HIS A 412 15.32 22.37 9.94
CA HIS A 412 15.31 23.79 9.57
C HIS A 412 13.96 24.44 9.86
N ARG A 413 12.85 23.78 9.51
CA ARG A 413 11.50 24.30 9.82
C ARG A 413 11.29 24.44 11.33
N GLN A 414 11.72 23.48 12.14
CA GLN A 414 11.61 23.54 13.60
C GLN A 414 12.50 24.64 14.20
N ALA A 415 13.65 24.92 13.58
CA ALA A 415 14.53 26.03 13.93
C ALA A 415 14.05 27.40 13.40
N GLY A 416 12.93 27.48 12.68
CA GLY A 416 12.42 28.70 12.06
C GLY A 416 13.16 29.16 10.79
N GLN A 417 14.06 28.32 10.27
CA GLN A 417 14.87 28.54 9.06
C GLN A 417 14.06 28.10 7.82
N ILE A 418 13.00 28.84 7.50
CA ILE A 418 12.04 28.42 6.47
C ILE A 418 12.63 28.38 5.04
N PRO A 419 13.49 29.33 4.61
CA PRO A 419 14.14 29.25 3.29
C PRO A 419 15.00 27.98 3.12
N GLU A 420 15.75 27.59 4.14
CA GLU A 420 16.58 26.39 4.15
C GLU A 420 15.71 25.12 4.15
N ALA A 421 14.61 25.13 4.91
CA ALA A 421 13.64 24.05 4.89
C ALA A 421 13.04 23.84 3.49
N ARG A 422 12.70 24.94 2.79
CA ARG A 422 12.20 24.93 1.42
C ARG A 422 13.22 24.33 0.45
N ALA A 423 14.46 24.79 0.48
CA ALA A 423 15.52 24.27 -0.38
C ALA A 423 15.73 22.76 -0.16
N CYS A 424 15.64 22.28 1.09
CA CYS A 424 15.74 20.87 1.41
C CYS A 424 14.55 20.05 0.87
N TYR A 425 13.31 20.54 1.03
CA TYR A 425 12.15 19.89 0.42
C TYR A 425 12.22 19.86 -1.11
N GLU A 426 12.66 20.95 -1.76
CA GLU A 426 12.84 21.01 -3.21
C GLU A 426 13.84 19.95 -3.70
N ARG A 427 14.99 19.80 -3.02
CA ARG A 427 15.95 18.73 -3.31
C ARG A 427 15.34 17.34 -3.14
N ALA A 428 14.64 17.10 -2.04
CA ALA A 428 14.00 15.80 -1.79
C ALA A 428 12.97 15.47 -2.88
N PHE A 429 12.05 16.38 -3.15
CA PHE A 429 10.98 16.11 -4.11
C PHE A 429 11.46 16.12 -5.57
N ALA A 430 12.60 16.71 -5.90
CA ALA A 430 13.23 16.56 -7.20
C ALA A 430 13.65 15.11 -7.50
N ILE A 431 14.00 14.31 -6.47
CA ILE A 431 14.35 12.90 -6.61
C ILE A 431 13.13 12.07 -7.05
N THR A 432 11.94 12.42 -6.57
CA THR A 432 10.69 11.69 -6.85
C THR A 432 9.88 12.29 -7.99
N LEU A 433 10.31 13.40 -8.61
CA LEU A 433 9.56 14.07 -9.66
C LEU A 433 9.30 13.13 -10.85
N GLY A 434 8.02 13.00 -11.25
CA GLY A 434 7.61 12.07 -12.30
C GLY A 434 7.50 10.60 -11.84
N LEU A 435 7.72 10.33 -10.55
CA LEU A 435 7.67 9.00 -9.93
C LEU A 435 6.83 8.95 -8.65
N ARG A 436 6.18 10.05 -8.25
CA ARG A 436 5.40 10.15 -7.00
C ARG A 436 4.17 9.24 -7.06
N SER A 437 3.99 8.44 -6.01
CA SER A 437 2.72 7.79 -5.72
C SER A 437 1.65 8.81 -5.31
N GLU A 438 0.41 8.37 -5.15
CA GLU A 438 -0.65 9.23 -4.61
C GLU A 438 -0.29 9.75 -3.21
N SER A 439 0.27 8.89 -2.36
CA SER A 439 0.73 9.28 -1.02
C SER A 439 1.84 10.33 -1.06
N ASP A 440 2.79 10.22 -2.00
CA ASP A 440 3.86 11.21 -2.17
C ASP A 440 3.34 12.55 -2.67
N GLN A 441 2.32 12.57 -3.54
CA GLN A 441 1.66 13.80 -4.02
C GLN A 441 0.92 14.51 -2.88
N LEU A 442 0.17 13.76 -2.06
CA LEU A 442 -0.46 14.30 -0.85
C LEU A 442 0.59 14.84 0.13
N TYR A 443 1.65 14.08 0.38
CA TYR A 443 2.71 14.47 1.32
C TYR A 443 3.44 15.74 0.89
N LEU A 444 3.77 15.86 -0.40
CA LEU A 444 4.33 17.08 -0.99
C LEU A 444 3.44 18.29 -0.70
N ALA A 445 2.15 18.17 -1.01
CA ALA A 445 1.20 19.27 -0.81
C ALA A 445 1.07 19.64 0.68
N VAL A 446 0.99 18.66 1.58
CA VAL A 446 0.96 18.93 3.03
C VAL A 446 2.24 19.64 3.51
N CYS A 447 3.42 19.21 3.06
CA CYS A 447 4.69 19.84 3.43
C CYS A 447 4.76 21.28 2.91
N GLN A 448 4.45 21.50 1.63
CA GLN A 448 4.45 22.83 1.02
C GLN A 448 3.45 23.76 1.72
N ALA A 449 2.21 23.31 1.98
CA ALA A 449 1.22 24.12 2.70
C ALA A 449 1.69 24.51 4.10
N GLY A 450 2.46 23.64 4.77
CA GLY A 450 3.10 23.94 6.05
C GLY A 450 4.14 25.06 5.95
N LEU A 451 4.93 25.10 4.88
CA LEU A 451 5.92 26.17 4.63
C LEU A 451 5.24 27.49 4.31
N GLU A 452 4.27 27.49 3.38
CA GLU A 452 3.53 28.69 3.00
C GLU A 452 2.87 29.34 4.23
N GLN A 453 2.28 28.54 5.10
CA GLN A 453 1.71 29.03 6.35
C GLN A 453 2.76 29.59 7.31
N ALA A 454 3.92 28.93 7.44
CA ALA A 454 5.01 29.40 8.31
C ALA A 454 5.58 30.75 7.85
N GLU A 455 5.53 31.04 6.56
CA GLU A 455 5.93 32.33 5.98
C GLU A 455 4.80 33.37 5.94
N GLY A 456 3.61 33.05 6.49
CA GLY A 456 2.46 33.95 6.48
C GLY A 456 1.79 34.11 5.12
N ARG A 457 2.14 33.29 4.13
CA ARG A 457 1.54 33.27 2.78
C ARG A 457 0.24 32.47 2.77
N ILE A 458 -0.79 33.05 3.38
CA ILE A 458 -2.06 32.36 3.69
C ILE A 458 -2.81 31.92 2.42
N ALA A 459 -2.80 32.72 1.35
CA ALA A 459 -3.47 32.38 0.11
C ALA A 459 -2.80 31.17 -0.58
N GLU A 460 -1.46 31.17 -0.62
CA GLU A 460 -0.64 30.08 -1.15
C GLU A 460 -0.80 28.80 -0.32
N ALA A 461 -0.91 28.95 1.01
CA ALA A 461 -1.22 27.85 1.91
C ALA A 461 -2.61 27.26 1.65
N LEU A 462 -3.63 28.10 1.38
CA LEU A 462 -4.97 27.63 1.00
C LEU A 462 -4.92 26.84 -0.30
N ILE A 463 -4.32 27.39 -1.36
CA ILE A 463 -4.24 26.73 -2.67
C ILE A 463 -3.46 25.41 -2.58
N THR A 464 -2.40 25.37 -1.78
CA THR A 464 -1.63 24.14 -1.59
C THR A 464 -2.36 23.11 -0.72
N THR A 465 -3.11 23.54 0.29
CA THR A 465 -3.98 22.64 1.07
C THR A 465 -5.14 22.13 0.20
N LEU A 466 -5.65 22.94 -0.73
CA LEU A 466 -6.63 22.52 -1.72
C LEU A 466 -6.06 21.40 -2.60
N ARG A 467 -4.81 21.52 -3.09
CA ARG A 467 -4.14 20.44 -3.83
C ARG A 467 -4.04 19.15 -3.00
N ALA A 468 -3.71 19.25 -1.72
CA ALA A 468 -3.71 18.10 -0.81
C ALA A 468 -5.10 17.43 -0.76
N ALA A 469 -6.17 18.22 -0.61
CA ALA A 469 -7.55 17.71 -0.64
C ALA A 469 -7.92 17.08 -1.99
N LEU A 470 -7.52 17.66 -3.12
CA LEU A 470 -7.74 17.07 -4.44
C LEU A 470 -7.10 15.68 -4.55
N HIS A 471 -5.82 15.56 -4.19
CA HIS A 471 -5.12 14.27 -4.21
C HIS A 471 -5.81 13.25 -3.31
N TRP A 472 -6.08 13.63 -2.06
CA TRP A 472 -6.71 12.76 -1.07
C TRP A 472 -8.11 12.28 -1.47
N LEU A 473 -8.98 13.19 -1.93
CA LEU A 473 -10.34 12.85 -2.34
C LEU A 473 -10.35 11.96 -3.59
N SER A 474 -9.31 12.06 -4.44
CA SER A 474 -9.18 11.27 -5.65
C SER A 474 -8.49 9.92 -5.48
N MET A 475 -7.91 9.62 -4.30
CA MET A 475 -7.17 8.38 -4.07
C MET A 475 -8.06 7.16 -4.33
N ALA A 476 -7.53 6.17 -5.05
CA ALA A 476 -8.27 4.95 -5.34
C ALA A 476 -8.49 4.10 -4.08
N VAL A 477 -7.48 4.06 -3.20
CA VAL A 477 -7.49 3.28 -1.95
C VAL A 477 -7.05 4.18 -0.79
N PRO A 478 -7.91 5.11 -0.31
CA PRO A 478 -7.55 6.05 0.75
C PRO A 478 -7.17 5.33 2.07
N GLU A 479 -7.70 4.13 2.30
CA GLU A 479 -7.35 3.26 3.43
C GLU A 479 -5.88 2.82 3.41
N ALA A 480 -5.24 2.85 2.22
CA ALA A 480 -3.86 2.48 2.02
C ALA A 480 -2.91 3.68 2.09
N LEU A 481 -3.32 4.83 2.63
CA LEU A 481 -2.40 5.97 2.75
C LEU A 481 -1.11 5.58 3.48
N ALA A 482 0.03 5.95 2.91
CA ALA A 482 1.35 5.65 3.47
C ALA A 482 1.42 6.06 4.95
N PRO A 483 1.79 5.14 5.88
CA PRO A 483 1.79 5.37 7.32
C PRO A 483 2.51 6.65 7.78
N ARG A 484 3.68 6.97 7.20
CA ARG A 484 4.39 8.24 7.48
C ARG A 484 3.58 9.49 7.11
N VAL A 485 2.79 9.44 6.05
CA VAL A 485 1.98 10.56 5.55
C VAL A 485 0.76 10.74 6.46
N ALA A 486 0.12 9.63 6.85
CA ALA A 486 -0.93 9.62 7.87
C ALA A 486 -0.44 10.27 9.18
N ARG A 487 0.73 9.83 9.69
CA ARG A 487 1.34 10.37 10.92
C ARG A 487 1.70 11.86 10.80
N ALA A 488 2.14 12.32 9.63
CA ALA A 488 2.42 13.75 9.39
C ALA A 488 1.17 14.63 9.52
N MET A 489 -0.02 14.04 9.35
CA MET A 489 -1.32 14.69 9.55
C MET A 489 -1.94 14.35 10.93
N GLY A 490 -1.23 13.65 11.80
CA GLY A 490 -1.73 13.23 13.12
C GLY A 490 -2.72 12.06 13.08
N ALA A 491 -2.82 11.35 11.95
CA ALA A 491 -3.63 10.14 11.81
C ALA A 491 -2.80 8.87 12.06
N VAL A 492 -3.48 7.81 12.49
CA VAL A 492 -2.90 6.47 12.70
C VAL A 492 -3.50 5.53 11.66
N PRO A 493 -2.71 4.68 10.99
CA PRO A 493 -3.23 3.66 10.09
C PRO A 493 -4.26 2.76 10.77
N GLY A 494 -5.33 2.42 10.06
CA GLY A 494 -6.43 1.61 10.60
C GLY A 494 -7.79 2.00 10.01
N PRO A 495 -8.89 1.45 10.57
CA PRO A 495 -10.25 1.68 10.06
C PRO A 495 -10.66 3.16 10.02
N GLU A 496 -10.25 3.92 11.04
CA GLU A 496 -10.57 5.35 11.18
C GLU A 496 -9.64 6.29 10.39
N LEU A 497 -8.67 5.74 9.64
CA LEU A 497 -7.67 6.52 8.93
C LEU A 497 -8.33 7.55 7.99
N VAL A 498 -9.33 7.09 7.24
CA VAL A 498 -10.00 7.91 6.23
C VAL A 498 -10.69 9.12 6.88
N ALA A 499 -11.50 8.88 7.92
CA ALA A 499 -12.20 9.93 8.65
C ALA A 499 -11.22 10.94 9.30
N ARG A 500 -10.13 10.47 9.90
CA ARG A 500 -9.13 11.34 10.54
C ARG A 500 -8.41 12.24 9.53
N VAL A 501 -8.11 11.74 8.35
CA VAL A 501 -7.48 12.54 7.29
C VAL A 501 -8.48 13.53 6.70
N ASP A 502 -9.75 13.13 6.55
CA ASP A 502 -10.83 14.05 6.16
C ASP A 502 -10.93 15.24 7.12
N ASP A 503 -11.01 14.95 8.42
CA ASP A 503 -11.11 15.95 9.48
C ASP A 503 -9.89 16.88 9.51
N TYR A 504 -8.68 16.32 9.33
CA TYR A 504 -7.45 17.11 9.27
C TYR A 504 -7.50 18.12 8.12
N LEU A 505 -7.79 17.67 6.89
CA LEU A 505 -7.82 18.53 5.71
C LEU A 505 -8.98 19.53 5.77
N LEU A 506 -10.15 19.10 6.24
CA LEU A 506 -11.32 19.95 6.45
C LEU A 506 -11.01 21.08 7.43
N GLY A 507 -10.44 20.75 8.60
CA GLY A 507 -10.04 21.73 9.61
C GLY A 507 -8.99 22.71 9.09
N ARG A 508 -8.01 22.22 8.32
CA ARG A 508 -6.96 23.06 7.71
C ARG A 508 -7.54 24.04 6.69
N LEU A 509 -8.40 23.58 5.78
CA LEU A 509 -9.05 24.45 4.79
C LEU A 509 -9.93 25.50 5.46
N THR A 510 -10.76 25.09 6.42
CA THR A 510 -11.62 25.99 7.20
C THR A 510 -10.82 27.09 7.89
N ALA A 511 -9.77 26.73 8.63
CA ALA A 511 -8.94 27.71 9.33
C ALA A 511 -8.24 28.70 8.38
N LEU A 512 -7.85 28.26 7.18
CA LEU A 512 -7.24 29.14 6.18
C LEU A 512 -8.27 30.07 5.54
N LEU A 513 -9.47 29.58 5.21
CA LEU A 513 -10.57 30.40 4.70
C LEU A 513 -11.00 31.48 5.70
N GLU A 514 -11.07 31.15 6.98
CA GLU A 514 -11.36 32.10 8.06
C GLU A 514 -10.29 33.20 8.15
N LYS A 515 -9.01 32.82 8.09
CA LYS A 515 -7.88 33.77 8.11
C LYS A 515 -7.86 34.70 6.90
N ILE A 516 -8.28 34.23 5.73
CA ILE A 516 -8.40 35.06 4.52
C ILE A 516 -9.55 36.07 4.65
N GLY A 517 -10.65 35.68 5.31
CA GLY A 517 -11.80 36.55 5.53
C GLY A 517 -12.76 36.63 4.32
N PRO A 518 -13.67 37.61 4.29
CA PRO A 518 -14.64 37.75 3.21
C PRO A 518 -13.96 37.98 1.85
N PRO A 519 -14.47 37.36 0.76
CA PRO A 519 -15.68 36.55 0.67
C PRO A 519 -15.47 35.03 0.93
N PHE A 520 -14.27 34.60 1.31
CA PHE A 520 -13.89 33.19 1.43
C PHE A 520 -14.34 32.53 2.73
N ASN A 521 -14.36 33.27 3.84
CA ASN A 521 -14.78 32.76 5.15
C ASN A 521 -16.22 32.21 5.16
N HIS A 522 -17.11 32.69 4.30
CA HIS A 522 -18.47 32.14 4.17
C HIS A 522 -18.50 30.70 3.63
N LEU A 523 -17.46 30.29 2.91
CA LEU A 523 -17.35 28.92 2.40
C LEU A 523 -17.17 27.88 3.52
N ALA A 524 -16.59 28.29 4.65
CA ALA A 524 -16.34 27.40 5.78
C ALA A 524 -17.61 27.03 6.58
N ARG A 525 -18.72 27.78 6.39
CA ARG A 525 -19.97 27.54 7.12
C ARG A 525 -20.73 26.36 6.51
N ASP A 526 -21.11 25.41 7.36
CA ASP A 526 -22.01 24.27 7.10
C ASP A 526 -21.85 23.69 5.69
N PRO A 527 -20.71 23.04 5.36
CA PRO A 527 -20.62 22.29 4.12
C PRO A 527 -21.73 21.23 4.12
N ALA A 528 -22.57 21.24 3.07
CA ALA A 528 -23.58 20.22 2.86
C ALA A 528 -22.94 18.82 2.87
N GLU A 529 -23.71 17.81 3.28
CA GLU A 529 -23.23 16.42 3.25
C GLU A 529 -23.17 15.88 1.82
N ASP A 530 -24.06 16.36 0.95
CA ASP A 530 -24.07 16.00 -0.47
C ASP A 530 -23.06 16.83 -1.29
N GLY A 531 -22.14 16.15 -1.97
CA GLY A 531 -21.11 16.74 -2.81
C GLY A 531 -20.85 15.95 -4.10
N PRO A 532 -19.94 16.45 -4.98
CA PRO A 532 -19.54 15.69 -6.15
C PRO A 532 -18.85 14.38 -5.77
N ARG A 533 -18.89 13.41 -6.68
CA ARG A 533 -18.04 12.22 -6.59
C ARG A 533 -16.61 12.57 -6.99
N TRP A 534 -15.64 12.01 -6.28
CA TRP A 534 -14.22 12.23 -6.53
C TRP A 534 -13.57 10.98 -7.07
N ARG A 535 -12.70 11.11 -8.08
CA ARG A 535 -12.01 9.97 -8.68
C ARG A 535 -10.63 10.35 -9.20
N ARG A 536 -9.74 9.37 -9.31
CA ARG A 536 -8.53 9.51 -10.11
C ARG A 536 -8.89 9.56 -11.60
N ALA A 537 -8.17 10.37 -12.37
CA ALA A 537 -8.30 10.39 -13.82
C ALA A 537 -7.54 9.19 -14.42
N GLU A 538 -8.23 8.07 -14.56
CA GLU A 538 -7.73 6.85 -15.20
C GLU A 538 -8.67 6.42 -16.34
N GLY A 539 -8.10 5.91 -17.43
CA GLY A 539 -8.88 5.37 -18.55
C GLY A 539 -9.59 6.43 -19.40
N ASN A 540 -10.83 6.13 -19.83
CA ASN A 540 -11.58 6.97 -20.75
C ASN A 540 -12.22 8.17 -20.04
N THR A 541 -11.66 9.35 -20.27
CA THR A 541 -12.15 10.66 -19.80
C THR A 541 -12.96 11.41 -20.87
N SER A 542 -13.50 10.71 -21.88
CA SER A 542 -14.35 11.31 -22.90
C SER A 542 -15.50 12.11 -22.27
N GLY A 543 -15.80 13.28 -22.82
CA GLY A 543 -16.86 14.15 -22.30
C GLY A 543 -16.46 14.99 -21.08
N CYS A 544 -15.23 14.89 -20.59
CA CYS A 544 -14.73 15.76 -19.53
C CYS A 544 -14.39 17.17 -20.06
N THR A 545 -14.55 18.17 -19.20
CA THR A 545 -13.99 19.51 -19.38
C THR A 545 -12.82 19.70 -18.41
N ALA A 546 -11.66 20.13 -18.89
CA ALA A 546 -10.53 20.44 -18.01
C ALA A 546 -10.73 21.82 -17.36
N TRP A 547 -10.71 21.92 -16.04
CA TRP A 547 -10.90 23.17 -15.30
C TRP A 547 -9.63 23.48 -14.51
N GLY A 548 -9.25 24.74 -14.45
CA GLY A 548 -8.13 25.14 -13.61
C GLY A 548 -8.02 26.64 -13.36
N GLY A 549 -7.09 26.97 -12.49
CA GLY A 549 -6.69 28.32 -12.16
C GLY A 549 -5.24 28.35 -11.69
N PRO A 550 -4.76 29.49 -11.17
CA PRO A 550 -3.42 29.55 -10.60
C PRO A 550 -3.30 28.56 -9.43
N GLY A 551 -2.44 27.56 -9.59
CA GLY A 551 -2.17 26.58 -8.53
C GLY A 551 -3.10 25.38 -8.44
N TRP A 552 -4.05 25.18 -9.35
CA TRP A 552 -4.91 23.99 -9.36
C TRP A 552 -5.51 23.67 -10.74
N GLY A 553 -5.81 22.40 -10.97
CA GLY A 553 -6.42 21.89 -12.19
C GLY A 553 -7.02 20.52 -12.00
N VAL A 554 -8.20 20.28 -12.59
CA VAL A 554 -9.00 19.05 -12.49
C VAL A 554 -9.74 18.80 -13.80
N LEU A 555 -10.33 17.62 -13.95
CA LEU A 555 -11.34 17.32 -14.96
C LEU A 555 -12.72 17.29 -14.33
N ILE A 556 -13.73 17.75 -15.06
CA ILE A 556 -15.13 17.69 -14.62
C ILE A 556 -15.93 16.93 -15.65
N ARG A 557 -16.64 15.89 -15.19
CA ARG A 557 -17.58 15.09 -15.99
C ARG A 557 -18.99 15.28 -15.45
N PRO A 558 -19.97 15.72 -16.27
CA PRO A 558 -21.37 15.69 -15.89
C PRO A 558 -21.81 14.26 -15.60
N ARG A 559 -22.56 14.03 -14.52
CA ARG A 559 -23.05 12.71 -14.14
C ARG A 559 -24.18 12.28 -15.09
N PRO A 560 -24.07 11.15 -15.82
CA PRO A 560 -25.22 10.58 -16.51
C PRO A 560 -26.26 10.12 -15.50
N MET A 561 -27.56 10.29 -15.80
CA MET A 561 -28.61 9.65 -15.00
C MET A 561 -28.46 8.12 -15.08
N GLY A 562 -28.10 7.47 -13.95
CA GLY A 562 -28.04 6.01 -13.83
C GLY A 562 -26.67 5.40 -13.46
N GLU A 563 -25.59 6.19 -13.33
CA GLU A 563 -24.26 5.69 -12.90
C GLU A 563 -24.18 5.31 -11.40
N ASP A 564 -25.26 5.42 -10.63
CA ASP A 564 -25.29 5.16 -9.19
C ASP A 564 -25.56 3.68 -8.81
N GLN A 565 -25.32 2.74 -9.73
CA GLN A 565 -25.50 1.32 -9.41
C GLN A 565 -24.38 0.82 -8.49
N PRO A 566 -24.71 0.20 -7.34
CA PRO A 566 -23.76 -0.52 -6.49
C PRO A 566 -22.97 -1.57 -7.31
N GLY A 567 -21.73 -1.83 -6.92
CA GLY A 567 -20.93 -2.93 -7.48
C GLY A 567 -20.17 -2.65 -8.78
N GLN A 568 -20.22 -1.40 -9.30
CA GLN A 568 -19.27 -0.96 -10.30
C GLN A 568 -18.00 -0.43 -9.63
N ALA A 569 -16.85 -1.01 -9.96
CA ALA A 569 -15.52 -0.55 -9.54
C ALA A 569 -15.20 0.92 -9.95
N GLU A 570 -16.12 1.55 -10.68
CA GLU A 570 -16.05 2.94 -11.14
C GLU A 570 -16.71 3.97 -10.21
N ALA A 571 -17.39 3.56 -9.14
CA ALA A 571 -18.05 4.46 -8.20
C ALA A 571 -17.01 5.33 -7.45
N GLY A 572 -16.93 6.62 -7.83
CA GLY A 572 -16.06 7.58 -7.15
C GLY A 572 -16.39 7.70 -5.65
N ARG A 573 -15.45 8.22 -4.88
CA ARG A 573 -15.60 8.38 -3.43
C ARG A 573 -16.61 9.48 -3.10
N ASP A 574 -17.45 9.23 -2.09
CA ASP A 574 -18.14 10.29 -1.37
C ASP A 574 -17.14 11.07 -0.53
N GLY A 575 -16.92 12.33 -0.87
CA GLY A 575 -16.03 13.18 -0.09
C GLY A 575 -16.67 13.73 1.18
N GLY A 576 -17.98 13.52 1.39
CA GLY A 576 -18.75 14.11 2.46
C GLY A 576 -18.50 15.61 2.60
N ARG A 577 -18.33 16.07 3.85
CA ARG A 577 -18.09 17.49 4.16
C ARG A 577 -16.80 18.04 3.55
N LEU A 578 -15.71 17.26 3.50
CA LEU A 578 -14.45 17.68 2.88
C LEU A 578 -14.62 17.86 1.37
N GLY A 579 -15.26 16.90 0.71
CA GLY A 579 -15.58 16.97 -0.71
C GLY A 579 -16.46 18.17 -1.04
N ALA A 580 -17.54 18.37 -0.31
CA ALA A 580 -18.44 19.51 -0.49
C ALA A 580 -17.70 20.85 -0.32
N LEU A 581 -16.87 21.00 0.74
CA LEU A 581 -16.07 22.21 0.92
C LEU A 581 -15.07 22.42 -0.22
N THR A 582 -14.35 21.37 -0.61
CA THR A 582 -13.36 21.41 -1.71
C THR A 582 -14.02 21.87 -3.00
N ALA A 583 -15.19 21.31 -3.35
CA ALA A 583 -15.95 21.70 -4.52
C ALA A 583 -16.42 23.17 -4.46
N ARG A 584 -16.86 23.65 -3.29
CA ARG A 584 -17.23 25.07 -3.08
C ARG A 584 -16.03 26.01 -3.27
N ILE A 585 -14.84 25.62 -2.81
CA ILE A 585 -13.61 26.38 -3.04
C ILE A 585 -13.31 26.44 -4.55
N LEU A 586 -13.34 25.31 -5.25
CA LEU A 586 -13.13 25.28 -6.71
C LEU A 586 -14.14 26.15 -7.46
N ALA A 587 -15.42 26.07 -7.09
CA ALA A 587 -16.49 26.91 -7.64
C ALA A 587 -16.30 28.40 -7.32
N ARG A 588 -15.67 28.75 -6.18
CA ARG A 588 -15.35 30.15 -5.87
C ARG A 588 -14.17 30.66 -6.70
N LEU A 589 -13.17 29.80 -6.93
CA LEU A 589 -11.97 30.11 -7.69
C LEU A 589 -12.20 30.13 -9.21
N SER A 590 -13.29 29.50 -9.67
CA SER A 590 -13.72 29.48 -11.07
C SER A 590 -14.98 30.34 -11.27
N PRO A 591 -15.00 31.36 -12.14
CA PRO A 591 -16.14 32.26 -12.31
C PRO A 591 -17.39 31.62 -12.97
N ALA A 592 -17.40 30.31 -13.18
CA ALA A 592 -18.49 29.60 -13.85
C ALA A 592 -19.46 28.93 -12.87
N PRO A 593 -20.77 28.93 -13.17
CA PRO A 593 -21.76 28.22 -12.36
C PRO A 593 -21.52 26.71 -12.50
N MET A 594 -20.94 26.09 -11.48
CA MET A 594 -20.95 24.65 -11.27
C MET A 594 -22.09 24.33 -10.32
N ALA A 595 -22.99 23.41 -10.68
CA ALA A 595 -23.86 22.73 -9.73
C ALA A 595 -23.05 21.54 -9.17
N PRO A 596 -22.47 21.63 -7.96
CA PRO A 596 -21.48 20.66 -7.50
C PRO A 596 -22.03 19.23 -7.31
N GLY A 597 -23.34 19.07 -7.09
CA GLY A 597 -23.96 17.78 -6.81
C GLY A 597 -24.06 16.82 -8.02
N ASP A 598 -24.08 17.37 -9.24
CA ASP A 598 -24.35 16.58 -10.46
C ASP A 598 -23.09 16.27 -11.28
N ALA A 599 -21.91 16.40 -10.66
CA ALA A 599 -20.63 16.23 -11.34
C ALA A 599 -19.74 15.18 -10.65
N CYS A 600 -18.93 14.50 -11.47
CA CYS A 600 -17.74 13.79 -11.02
C CYS A 600 -16.52 14.66 -11.28
N ILE A 601 -15.72 14.89 -10.24
CA ILE A 601 -14.44 15.59 -10.33
C ILE A 601 -13.34 14.55 -10.39
N LEU A 602 -12.56 14.59 -11.48
CA LEU A 602 -11.42 13.71 -11.67
C LEU A 602 -10.11 14.48 -11.50
N VAL A 603 -9.18 13.89 -10.77
CA VAL A 603 -7.86 14.47 -10.52
C VAL A 603 -6.81 13.61 -11.21
N ASP A 604 -6.01 14.22 -12.08
CA ASP A 604 -4.88 13.58 -12.72
C ASP A 604 -3.62 13.83 -11.89
N GLY A 605 -2.87 12.77 -11.60
CA GLY A 605 -1.61 12.84 -10.88
C GLY A 605 -0.43 13.41 -11.64
N GLY A 606 -0.62 13.80 -12.90
CA GLY A 606 0.42 14.28 -13.80
C GLY A 606 1.58 13.29 -13.93
N PHE A 607 1.29 11.99 -13.88
CA PHE A 607 2.29 10.92 -13.81
C PHE A 607 3.38 11.14 -12.74
N GLY A 608 2.98 11.54 -11.54
CA GLY A 608 3.92 11.71 -10.42
C GLY A 608 4.57 13.10 -10.35
N THR A 609 4.03 14.08 -11.06
CA THR A 609 4.39 15.49 -10.92
C THR A 609 3.47 16.16 -9.89
N ASP A 610 2.38 16.76 -10.31
CA ASP A 610 1.32 17.30 -9.45
C ASP A 610 0.07 17.55 -10.32
N VAL A 611 -1.02 18.04 -9.72
CA VAL A 611 -2.11 18.63 -10.51
C VAL A 611 -1.61 19.84 -11.31
N PRO A 612 -2.20 20.15 -12.48
CA PRO A 612 -1.83 21.35 -13.22
C PRO A 612 -1.97 22.61 -12.37
N VAL A 613 -0.93 23.42 -12.32
CA VAL A 613 -0.90 24.71 -11.60
C VAL A 613 -0.89 25.91 -12.54
N ARG A 614 -0.69 25.68 -13.85
CA ARG A 614 -0.61 26.71 -14.90
C ARG A 614 -1.36 26.29 -16.16
N LEU A 615 -1.67 27.26 -17.03
CA LEU A 615 -2.41 27.02 -18.28
C LEU A 615 -1.72 25.99 -19.21
N PRO A 616 -0.40 26.03 -19.49
CA PRO A 616 0.25 25.02 -20.32
C PRO A 616 0.10 23.60 -19.77
N GLU A 617 0.15 23.45 -18.44
CA GLU A 617 -0.04 22.16 -17.77
C GLU A 617 -1.49 21.68 -17.88
N LEU A 618 -2.47 22.59 -17.79
CA LEU A 618 -3.89 22.26 -17.99
C LEU A 618 -4.18 21.87 -19.44
N ILE A 619 -3.54 22.53 -20.42
CA ILE A 619 -3.57 22.12 -21.82
C ILE A 619 -2.95 20.73 -21.97
N GLY A 620 -1.81 20.48 -21.31
CA GLY A 620 -1.17 19.16 -21.30
C GLY A 620 -2.09 18.07 -20.74
N LEU A 621 -2.81 18.37 -19.66
CA LEU A 621 -3.86 17.52 -19.11
C LEU A 621 -4.97 17.27 -20.14
N ALA A 622 -5.51 18.32 -20.76
CA ALA A 622 -6.57 18.21 -21.75
C ALA A 622 -6.15 17.34 -22.96
N LEU A 623 -4.94 17.54 -23.49
CA LEU A 623 -4.40 16.73 -24.58
C LEU A 623 -4.17 15.27 -24.17
N ARG A 624 -3.74 15.03 -22.94
CA ARG A 624 -3.52 13.67 -22.39
C ARG A 624 -4.83 12.91 -22.25
N GLN A 625 -5.87 13.61 -21.83
CA GLN A 625 -7.19 13.06 -21.47
C GLN A 625 -8.22 13.23 -22.59
N GLY A 626 -7.80 13.68 -23.78
CA GLY A 626 -8.68 13.88 -24.94
C GLY A 626 -9.79 14.93 -24.71
N CYS A 627 -9.61 15.85 -23.78
CA CYS A 627 -10.60 16.89 -23.50
C CYS A 627 -10.53 17.99 -24.55
N THR A 628 -11.65 18.25 -25.22
CA THR A 628 -11.76 19.31 -26.23
C THR A 628 -12.14 20.66 -25.64
N ARG A 629 -12.67 20.71 -24.42
CA ARG A 629 -13.01 21.95 -23.73
C ARG A 629 -12.15 22.10 -22.48
N LEU A 630 -11.59 23.28 -22.30
CA LEU A 630 -10.84 23.63 -21.11
C LEU A 630 -11.15 25.05 -20.64
N ARG A 631 -11.22 25.25 -19.33
CA ARG A 631 -11.47 26.53 -18.68
C ARG A 631 -10.32 26.85 -17.75
N PHE A 632 -9.71 28.02 -17.95
CA PHE A 632 -8.65 28.51 -17.08
C PHE A 632 -8.95 29.95 -16.68
N ARG A 633 -9.16 30.19 -15.37
CA ARG A 633 -9.67 31.47 -14.85
C ARG A 633 -11.01 31.83 -15.53
N ASP A 634 -11.08 33.00 -16.14
CA ASP A 634 -12.21 33.56 -16.89
C ASP A 634 -12.27 33.11 -18.37
N ARG A 635 -11.28 32.34 -18.84
CA ARG A 635 -11.20 31.90 -20.23
C ARG A 635 -11.85 30.55 -20.42
N ASP A 636 -12.74 30.45 -21.40
CA ASP A 636 -13.33 29.20 -21.88
C ASP A 636 -12.78 28.91 -23.28
N LEU A 637 -12.06 27.81 -23.42
CA LEU A 637 -11.31 27.45 -24.62
C LEU A 637 -11.86 26.13 -25.16
N VAL A 638 -12.13 26.09 -26.46
CA VAL A 638 -12.51 24.89 -27.18
C VAL A 638 -11.42 24.57 -28.19
N LEU A 639 -10.72 23.45 -27.97
CA LEU A 639 -9.72 22.90 -28.86
C LEU A 639 -10.42 22.12 -29.99
N THR A 640 -10.34 22.65 -31.20
CA THR A 640 -10.64 21.85 -32.40
C THR A 640 -9.62 20.72 -32.56
N ALA A 641 -9.96 19.68 -33.31
CA ALA A 641 -9.03 18.59 -33.60
C ALA A 641 -7.72 19.09 -34.25
N ALA A 642 -7.81 20.10 -35.12
CA ALA A 642 -6.65 20.73 -35.74
C ALA A 642 -5.76 21.48 -34.73
N GLN A 643 -6.36 22.24 -33.81
CA GLN A 643 -5.61 22.91 -32.74
C GLN A 643 -4.99 21.93 -31.76
N ALA A 644 -5.71 20.86 -31.38
CA ALA A 644 -5.16 19.82 -30.52
C ALA A 644 -3.96 19.12 -31.17
N ALA A 645 -4.04 18.86 -32.49
CA ALA A 645 -2.92 18.30 -33.26
C ALA A 645 -1.74 19.27 -33.34
N ASP A 646 -1.96 20.56 -33.63
CA ASP A 646 -0.89 21.58 -33.64
C ASP A 646 -0.19 21.71 -32.27
N LEU A 647 -0.98 21.75 -31.19
CA LEU A 647 -0.43 21.81 -29.84
C LEU A 647 0.39 20.57 -29.50
N LEU A 648 -0.10 19.39 -29.88
CA LEU A 648 0.63 18.13 -29.72
C LEU A 648 1.94 18.15 -30.51
N ASP A 649 1.90 18.60 -31.76
CA ASP A 649 3.07 18.69 -32.64
C ASP A 649 4.15 19.60 -32.07
N ARG A 650 3.79 20.56 -31.21
CA ARG A 650 4.71 21.48 -30.50
C ARG A 650 5.17 20.98 -29.13
N CYS A 651 4.59 19.90 -28.61
CA CYS A 651 4.99 19.33 -27.33
C CYS A 651 6.43 18.83 -27.39
N ARG A 652 7.19 19.08 -26.32
CA ARG A 652 8.54 18.53 -26.14
C ARG A 652 8.46 17.24 -25.35
N ILE A 653 9.15 16.21 -25.84
CA ILE A 653 9.20 14.86 -25.29
C ILE A 653 10.64 14.55 -24.95
N GLY A 654 10.92 14.19 -23.71
CA GLY A 654 12.27 13.82 -23.29
C GLY A 654 12.26 12.85 -22.12
N PRO A 655 13.45 12.47 -21.63
CA PRO A 655 13.60 11.59 -20.48
C PRO A 655 12.83 12.13 -19.28
N GLY A 656 12.15 11.24 -18.56
CA GLY A 656 11.47 11.59 -17.32
C GLY A 656 12.45 12.12 -16.26
N PRO A 657 12.09 13.14 -15.47
CA PRO A 657 13.00 13.78 -14.52
C PRO A 657 13.44 12.87 -13.35
N GLY A 658 12.71 11.77 -13.10
CA GLY A 658 13.06 10.78 -12.09
C GLY A 658 14.03 9.69 -12.56
N ILE A 659 14.50 9.75 -13.82
CA ILE A 659 15.51 8.83 -14.33
C ILE A 659 16.87 9.11 -13.66
N ASP A 660 17.53 8.03 -13.25
CA ASP A 660 18.93 8.03 -12.80
C ASP A 660 19.87 7.84 -13.99
N ALA A 661 19.66 6.77 -14.76
CA ALA A 661 20.50 6.42 -15.89
C ALA A 661 19.74 5.65 -16.97
N ILE A 662 20.27 5.66 -18.19
CA ILE A 662 19.78 4.90 -19.33
C ILE A 662 20.96 4.17 -19.95
N ASP A 663 21.00 2.86 -19.73
CA ASP A 663 22.06 1.99 -20.22
C ASP A 663 21.61 1.30 -21.52
N ARG A 664 22.48 1.20 -22.53
CA ARG A 664 22.16 0.49 -23.78
C ARG A 664 22.76 -0.91 -23.75
N ALA A 665 21.92 -1.93 -23.87
CA ALA A 665 22.35 -3.32 -23.99
C ALA A 665 22.94 -3.61 -25.37
N ALA A 666 23.71 -4.69 -25.48
CA ALA A 666 24.34 -5.12 -26.74
C ALA A 666 23.31 -5.44 -27.85
N ASP A 667 22.10 -5.85 -27.48
CA ASP A 667 20.97 -6.10 -28.39
C ASP A 667 20.17 -4.84 -28.75
N GLY A 668 20.65 -3.66 -28.34
CA GLY A 668 20.04 -2.37 -28.64
C GLY A 668 18.92 -1.95 -27.68
N ARG A 669 18.47 -2.82 -26.76
CA ARG A 669 17.47 -2.45 -25.75
C ARG A 669 18.00 -1.40 -24.79
N LEU A 670 17.08 -0.55 -24.29
CA LEU A 670 17.41 0.48 -23.31
C LEU A 670 16.97 0.02 -21.92
N ALA A 671 17.89 0.06 -20.97
CA ALA A 671 17.70 -0.21 -19.56
C ALA A 671 17.57 1.14 -18.83
N VAL A 672 16.35 1.53 -18.49
CA VAL A 672 16.06 2.76 -17.75
C VAL A 672 16.06 2.47 -16.25
N ARG A 673 16.99 3.08 -15.53
CA ARG A 673 17.11 3.05 -14.07
C ARG A 673 16.54 4.34 -13.49
N PHE A 674 15.80 4.22 -12.40
CA PHE A 674 15.15 5.36 -11.73
C PHE A 674 15.90 5.72 -10.45
N ARG A 675 15.80 6.99 -10.02
CA ARG A 675 16.35 7.46 -8.74
C ARG A 675 15.65 6.85 -7.52
N ARG A 676 14.43 6.36 -7.71
CA ARG A 676 13.62 5.68 -6.69
C ARG A 676 13.77 4.17 -6.89
N VAL A 677 13.64 3.34 -5.83
CA VAL A 677 13.63 1.88 -5.97
C VAL A 677 12.35 1.45 -6.70
N ARG A 678 12.40 1.54 -8.03
CA ARG A 678 11.43 0.98 -8.96
C ARG A 678 12.13 -0.12 -9.76
N PRO A 679 11.38 -1.15 -10.20
CA PRO A 679 11.91 -2.10 -11.15
C PRO A 679 12.49 -1.37 -12.36
N GLN A 680 13.68 -1.81 -12.78
CA GLN A 680 14.29 -1.32 -14.01
C GLN A 680 13.31 -1.51 -15.17
N LEU A 681 13.16 -0.46 -15.98
CA LEU A 681 12.36 -0.53 -17.18
C LEU A 681 13.24 -0.93 -18.35
N VAL A 682 12.93 -2.06 -18.99
CA VAL A 682 13.53 -2.44 -20.27
C VAL A 682 12.63 -1.97 -21.40
N VAL A 683 13.16 -1.12 -22.27
CA VAL A 683 12.50 -0.62 -23.48
C VAL A 683 13.12 -1.30 -24.69
N ALA A 684 12.26 -1.85 -25.55
CA ALA A 684 12.71 -2.55 -26.75
C ALA A 684 13.43 -1.59 -27.72
N ALA A 685 14.39 -2.10 -28.48
CA ALA A 685 15.18 -1.29 -29.41
C ALA A 685 14.31 -0.68 -30.54
N ASP A 686 13.22 -1.36 -30.89
CA ASP A 686 12.23 -0.99 -31.88
C ASP A 686 11.03 -0.24 -31.30
N ASP A 687 11.04 0.11 -30.00
CA ASP A 687 9.96 0.91 -29.42
C ASP A 687 9.92 2.29 -30.10
N PRO A 688 8.76 2.69 -30.68
CA PRO A 688 8.57 3.97 -31.37
C PRO A 688 9.09 5.21 -30.62
N ALA A 689 9.04 5.17 -29.29
CA ALA A 689 9.40 6.30 -28.44
C ALA A 689 10.80 6.19 -27.82
N ALA A 690 11.56 5.11 -28.10
CA ALA A 690 12.91 4.90 -27.57
C ALA A 690 13.88 6.03 -27.94
N MET A 691 13.75 6.64 -29.12
CA MET A 691 14.60 7.75 -29.55
C MET A 691 14.50 8.96 -28.61
N ALA A 692 13.32 9.24 -28.04
CA ALA A 692 13.12 10.36 -27.13
C ALA A 692 13.81 10.15 -25.77
N LEU A 693 14.07 8.91 -25.37
CA LEU A 693 14.79 8.58 -24.14
C LEU A 693 16.27 8.95 -24.21
N THR A 694 16.85 9.01 -25.41
CA THR A 694 18.28 9.31 -25.58
C THR A 694 18.54 10.74 -26.04
N ALA A 695 17.49 11.55 -26.21
CA ALA A 695 17.61 12.93 -26.68
C ALA A 695 17.89 13.88 -25.50
N THR A 696 19.11 14.42 -25.43
CA THR A 696 19.57 15.30 -24.33
C THR A 696 18.67 16.52 -24.12
N ASP A 697 18.17 17.14 -25.19
CA ASP A 697 17.32 18.35 -25.13
C ASP A 697 15.82 18.06 -25.28
N GLY A 698 15.45 16.78 -25.32
CA GLY A 698 14.15 16.32 -25.79
C GLY A 698 13.95 16.51 -27.30
N LEU A 699 12.87 15.96 -27.82
CA LEU A 699 12.43 16.09 -29.21
C LEU A 699 11.04 16.72 -29.23
N VAL A 700 10.78 17.54 -30.23
CA VAL A 700 9.42 18.00 -30.52
C VAL A 700 8.63 16.83 -31.12
N PHE A 701 7.34 16.68 -30.78
CA PHE A 701 6.53 15.54 -31.24
C PHE A 701 6.52 15.40 -32.76
N ALA A 702 6.36 16.50 -33.49
CA ALA A 702 6.41 16.50 -34.96
C ALA A 702 7.75 15.98 -35.50
N ASP A 703 8.88 16.36 -34.89
CA ASP A 703 10.21 15.88 -35.29
C ASP A 703 10.38 14.39 -34.99
N LEU A 704 9.88 13.93 -33.84
CA LEU A 704 9.90 12.51 -33.50
C LEU A 704 9.05 11.69 -34.48
N GLN A 705 7.89 12.21 -34.87
CA GLN A 705 7.04 11.59 -35.88
C GLN A 705 7.74 11.54 -37.24
N ALA A 706 8.33 12.65 -37.69
CA ALA A 706 9.05 12.71 -38.97
C ALA A 706 10.24 11.73 -39.02
N ARG A 707 10.97 11.56 -37.91
CA ARG A 707 12.12 10.64 -37.83
C ARG A 707 11.72 9.17 -37.78
N THR A 708 10.61 8.85 -37.13
CA THR A 708 10.14 7.47 -36.99
C THR A 708 9.30 7.02 -38.19
N GLY A 709 8.68 7.95 -38.93
CA GLY A 709 7.78 7.66 -40.04
C GLY A 709 6.48 6.98 -39.61
N LEU A 710 6.19 6.93 -38.31
CA LEU A 710 5.04 6.22 -37.75
C LEU A 710 3.76 7.06 -37.82
N ASP A 711 2.63 6.34 -37.84
CA ASP A 711 1.33 6.98 -37.67
C ASP A 711 1.25 7.72 -36.32
N ARG A 712 0.58 8.89 -36.32
CA ARG A 712 0.47 9.77 -35.16
C ARG A 712 -0.13 9.03 -33.95
N SER A 713 -1.17 8.22 -34.16
CA SER A 713 -1.85 7.52 -33.08
C SER A 713 -0.98 6.44 -32.44
N VAL A 714 -0.20 5.73 -33.27
CA VAL A 714 0.75 4.70 -32.82
C VAL A 714 1.88 5.32 -32.00
N LEU A 715 2.47 6.41 -32.50
CA LEU A 715 3.53 7.11 -31.78
C LEU A 715 3.02 7.72 -30.47
N LEU A 716 1.85 8.35 -30.48
CA LEU A 716 1.25 8.93 -29.28
C LEU A 716 0.97 7.85 -28.23
N ALA A 717 0.43 6.70 -28.62
CA ALA A 717 0.21 5.57 -27.70
C ALA A 717 1.53 5.07 -27.08
N ALA A 718 2.62 5.00 -27.86
CA ALA A 718 3.94 4.63 -27.35
C ALA A 718 4.49 5.67 -26.36
N VAL A 719 4.39 6.96 -26.68
CA VAL A 719 4.81 8.06 -25.79
C VAL A 719 4.01 8.00 -24.48
N ARG A 720 2.68 7.89 -24.53
CA ARG A 720 1.83 7.82 -23.33
C ARG A 720 2.11 6.60 -22.47
N ARG A 721 2.40 5.44 -23.08
CA ARG A 721 2.81 4.23 -22.37
C ARG A 721 4.11 4.46 -21.58
N LEU A 722 5.12 5.08 -22.18
CA LEU A 722 6.38 5.37 -21.49
C LEU A 722 6.25 6.51 -20.47
N GLU A 723 5.39 7.49 -20.74
CA GLU A 723 5.09 8.58 -19.82
C GLU A 723 4.40 8.07 -18.54
N ALA A 724 3.43 7.16 -18.67
CA ALA A 724 2.77 6.52 -17.53
C ALA A 724 3.72 5.70 -16.65
N ARG A 725 4.85 5.27 -17.20
CA ARG A 725 5.92 4.56 -16.47
C ARG A 725 7.00 5.50 -15.91
N GLY A 726 6.85 6.82 -16.10
CA GLY A 726 7.80 7.84 -15.68
C GLY A 726 9.08 7.89 -16.53
N ALA A 727 9.11 7.19 -17.66
CA ALA A 727 10.29 7.10 -18.52
C ALA A 727 10.40 8.29 -19.47
N LEU A 728 9.26 8.85 -19.88
CA LEU A 728 9.20 10.09 -20.65
C LEU A 728 8.42 11.15 -19.88
N ALA A 729 8.69 12.41 -20.22
CA ALA A 729 7.87 13.56 -19.84
C ALA A 729 7.43 14.29 -21.11
N VAL A 730 6.16 14.69 -21.16
CA VAL A 730 5.61 15.52 -22.24
C VAL A 730 5.32 16.91 -21.70
N ALA A 731 6.03 17.90 -22.22
CA ALA A 731 5.91 19.30 -21.81
C ALA A 731 5.26 20.14 -22.92
N VAL A 732 4.20 20.86 -22.55
CA VAL A 732 3.56 21.86 -23.39
C VAL A 732 4.37 23.17 -23.29
N PRO A 733 4.76 23.80 -24.42
CA PRO A 733 5.49 25.07 -24.41
C PRO A 733 4.78 26.19 -23.62
N ALA A 734 5.56 27.05 -22.95
CA ALA A 734 5.01 28.12 -22.11
C ALA A 734 4.38 29.30 -22.88
N GLY A 735 4.68 29.44 -24.17
CA GLY A 735 4.22 30.56 -25.02
C GLY A 735 2.96 30.27 -25.83
N ILE A 736 1.97 29.58 -25.24
CA ILE A 736 0.71 29.18 -25.89
C ILE A 736 -0.45 30.07 -25.45
#